data_AF-U6RX90-F1
#
_entry.id   AF-U6RX90-F1
#
_cell.length_a   1.000
_cell.length_b   1.000
_cell.length_c   1.000
_cell.angle_alpha   90.00
_cell.angle_beta   90.00
_cell.angle_gamma   90.00
#
_symmetry.space_group_name_H-M   'P 1'
#
loop_
_entity.id
_entity.type
_entity.pdbx_description
1 polymer ?
#
loop_
_entity_poly.entity_id
_entity_poly.type
_entity_poly.pdbx_seq_one_letter_code
_entity_poly.pdbx_strand_id
1 'polypeptide(L)'
;MKKFRHLLLGTCVVAAGMAYAQSPSHPQYVKGSDSNEPFYTAYRQWEPGKALYSAGDAKDDEQFYISRVKPKKRFSFTQTQVDPEMNSDRKLLWWCPIGTEGWNAIPTYFFNSEVFSMWSYVDIYGNWTAPMIRMPGAFADICHKNGVVTSTLASVPWAATVSANDGGHGSNMKAMIDGGSEKLLKFLRYYGIDGIGYNSEFHISSTIGAENLKKLLSGAFAKKDDLKWPTFTNAWYSLMTNGGSVGGGDALSSNNQDWFHYNGHPTSDAYFMNYNWGANLLSTSQSTARQFEGRSSFDVYGGMDFQGRDVADWVALQSYDISVGIWGAHKMNMIFENRGELGADPTLMQKTYQAISENVFTGSSCNPVNTPAIKNKLAHSSLITDFHGFSSFITARSPLQSDDLANEPFVTYFNLGNGMFFNINGEKNFSNEWYNIGMQDYLPTWRWWLTSKFMGREESDVPANGLKAEFTWDDAWFGGSCLSIEGKTELEYLHLFKTKYSLVSGDKLLIRYKVLSGSGNMSWSCMAEEGIGTEVSTRSKALKAGNDWIEYEVKVGTSPTSLRLANKTLALLGMKFTNTSDDFKILIGEISLTRGADAITPSAPIIKGTKLMTSNYRGIDFKIYYEMASDIVTPGEPVYNEDVNTWYYKIYIQQEGAEKVMCTATTSWAAYVVSAPREIEGGNRIKLGVSAVSIDGKSESDITWSDYLDIPESVIIEGIEIDKAVIKAREEFTAKYTDPMHSAATRWEIRKASDNSIAFTKEGGTSVTTSLTEDGLYDLALTFLKNSKDTTEIYRGFVQVSGSEVGALPEIKELKANGSETQIEVAKEAEVEFSYIGKEADGTVSRGLRLPEQAFALDVAQLNLTDTSPFSICFWFKPNQFNHQDGGTQVLNIRTKEDKWPASDWGYVWSTIQPDNTYSISLRYHVANGGSTLHSKEFTFLPNQWTHIAFIIDWVDNGRQISLYANGNLIGKSPVFTDVYPWKNSNKIMIGGNAAARAGLDGYLDEFQFYKKALNLEEVRNSMKHQTEIPDGLSGYWDFESDIDENNYMLSTGNEKNLKAAVVAVQVLGEGKNDYVNQPVSYGAGAPFITGQNYKIETIPTWKLGVDATITEASKHTSTAGNIKANYAKDGLYEATLTLTNGWGTDSKTFQYVKVGGGTGVKENEVVNFSAYPNPFVDEVNVQFVNEGTYTVEIHNLAGQLVSTNSLQVNAGEFVRMNVSGSAGTYFITVKDNGKVLKSLKVIKK
;
A
#
# COMPACT_ATOMS: atom_id res chain seq x y z
N MET A 1 -38.00 9.46 1.20
CA MET A 1 -37.46 10.80 1.49
C MET A 1 -35.95 10.74 1.31
N LYS A 2 -35.48 11.22 0.15
CA LYS A 2 -34.09 11.22 -0.32
C LYS A 2 -33.66 12.68 -0.40
N LYS A 3 -32.63 13.08 0.35
CA LYS A 3 -31.70 14.22 0.17
C LYS A 3 -30.93 14.40 1.49
N PHE A 4 -29.62 14.66 1.40
CA PHE A 4 -28.58 14.68 2.46
C PHE A 4 -27.75 13.40 2.64
N ARG A 5 -26.89 13.10 1.66
CA ARG A 5 -25.63 12.36 1.84
C ARG A 5 -24.67 12.77 0.71
N HIS A 6 -24.07 13.96 0.80
CA HIS A 6 -22.88 14.36 0.00
C HIS A 6 -22.34 15.66 0.60
N LEU A 7 -21.55 15.56 1.68
CA LEU A 7 -20.65 16.62 2.13
C LEU A 7 -19.67 15.97 3.10
N LEU A 8 -18.36 16.19 2.87
CA LEU A 8 -17.16 15.59 3.49
C LEU A 8 -16.48 14.49 2.66
N LEU A 9 -16.02 14.87 1.47
CA LEU A 9 -14.92 14.22 0.74
C LEU A 9 -14.18 15.35 0.02
N GLY A 10 -13.28 16.02 0.75
CA GLY A 10 -12.59 17.17 0.19
C GLY A 10 -11.77 17.91 1.24
N THR A 11 -10.73 17.27 1.75
CA THR A 11 -9.52 17.90 2.33
C THR A 11 -8.54 16.82 2.77
N CYS A 12 -7.81 16.23 1.82
CA CYS A 12 -6.56 15.52 2.07
C CYS A 12 -5.60 15.81 0.90
N VAL A 13 -4.82 16.89 1.03
CA VAL A 13 -3.58 17.16 0.30
C VAL A 13 -2.68 17.74 1.41
N VAL A 14 -1.54 17.19 1.79
CA VAL A 14 -0.30 16.95 1.03
C VAL A 14 0.46 15.81 1.72
N ALA A 15 0.73 14.73 0.97
CA ALA A 15 1.87 13.80 1.07
C ALA A 15 1.49 12.51 0.34
N ALA A 16 1.34 12.60 -0.99
CA ALA A 16 1.16 11.42 -1.84
C ALA A 16 2.48 11.14 -2.55
N GLY A 17 3.19 10.13 -2.05
CA GLY A 17 4.26 9.48 -2.80
C GLY A 17 3.72 8.88 -4.08
N MET A 18 4.56 8.89 -5.12
CA MET A 18 4.23 8.47 -6.47
C MET A 18 3.71 7.02 -6.51
N ALA A 19 2.45 6.89 -6.93
CA ALA A 19 1.79 5.62 -7.16
C ALA A 19 1.83 5.24 -8.65
N TYR A 20 2.79 4.41 -9.04
CA TYR A 20 2.81 3.78 -10.36
C TYR A 20 2.07 2.43 -10.29
N ALA A 21 1.63 1.89 -11.44
CA ALA A 21 1.74 0.44 -11.63
C ALA A 21 3.26 0.15 -11.63
N GLN A 22 3.82 -0.07 -10.45
CA GLN A 22 5.26 0.06 -10.21
C GLN A 22 6.01 -1.01 -11.01
N SER A 23 6.60 -0.60 -12.14
CA SER A 23 7.97 -1.02 -12.39
C SER A 23 8.76 -0.78 -11.11
N PRO A 24 9.53 -1.76 -10.63
CA PRO A 24 10.29 -1.59 -9.41
C PRO A 24 11.05 -0.27 -9.41
N SER A 25 10.72 0.60 -8.44
CA SER A 25 11.45 1.87 -8.27
C SER A 25 12.92 1.62 -7.87
N HIS A 26 13.26 0.38 -7.49
CA HIS A 26 14.58 -0.09 -7.17
C HIS A 26 14.86 -1.48 -7.80
N PRO A 27 16.13 -1.86 -8.03
CA PRO A 27 16.49 -3.20 -8.50
C PRO A 27 16.07 -4.30 -7.51
N GLN A 28 15.75 -5.49 -8.02
CA GLN A 28 15.64 -6.70 -7.20
C GLN A 28 17.03 -7.11 -6.71
N TYR A 29 17.29 -6.77 -5.45
CA TYR A 29 18.56 -7.03 -4.80
C TYR A 29 18.75 -8.52 -4.47
N VAL A 30 17.69 -9.30 -4.27
CA VAL A 30 17.79 -10.73 -3.89
C VAL A 30 17.89 -11.64 -5.12
N LYS A 31 18.92 -12.50 -5.20
CA LYS A 31 19.19 -13.42 -6.32
C LYS A 31 18.88 -14.89 -5.97
N GLY A 32 17.96 -15.49 -6.72
CA GLY A 32 17.52 -16.88 -6.53
C GLY A 32 18.34 -17.93 -7.29
N SER A 33 19.28 -17.51 -8.13
CA SER A 33 20.12 -18.40 -8.93
C SER A 33 21.46 -17.75 -9.24
N ASP A 34 22.48 -18.57 -9.48
CA ASP A 34 23.75 -18.13 -10.05
C ASP A 34 23.70 -18.25 -11.59
N SER A 35 24.12 -17.21 -12.31
CA SER A 35 24.20 -17.22 -13.77
C SER A 35 25.24 -18.21 -14.32
N ASN A 36 26.22 -18.59 -13.50
CA ASN A 36 27.32 -19.48 -13.89
C ASN A 36 27.10 -20.94 -13.48
N GLU A 37 26.13 -21.22 -12.60
CA GLU A 37 25.85 -22.56 -12.10
C GLU A 37 24.35 -22.89 -12.18
N PRO A 38 23.90 -23.70 -13.17
CA PRO A 38 22.52 -24.16 -13.25
C PRO A 38 22.12 -25.01 -12.04
N PHE A 39 20.84 -24.96 -11.66
CA PHE A 39 20.31 -25.68 -10.49
C PHE A 39 20.69 -27.17 -10.47
N TYR A 40 20.53 -27.90 -11.57
CA TYR A 40 20.82 -29.33 -11.60
C TYR A 40 22.28 -29.66 -11.25
N THR A 41 23.22 -28.74 -11.46
CA THR A 41 24.63 -28.89 -11.05
C THR A 41 24.77 -28.63 -9.55
N ALA A 42 24.23 -27.49 -9.08
CA ALA A 42 24.23 -27.12 -7.68
C ALA A 42 23.58 -28.21 -6.80
N TYR A 43 22.41 -28.72 -7.19
CA TYR A 43 21.70 -29.78 -6.46
C TYR A 43 22.48 -31.09 -6.37
N ARG A 44 23.18 -31.50 -7.44
CA ARG A 44 24.00 -32.72 -7.41
C ARG A 44 25.08 -32.62 -6.34
N GLN A 45 25.67 -31.44 -6.17
CA GLN A 45 26.71 -31.16 -5.19
C GLN A 45 26.17 -30.79 -3.80
N TRP A 46 24.90 -30.38 -3.71
CA TRP A 46 24.31 -29.93 -2.46
C TRP A 46 24.29 -31.02 -1.39
N GLU A 47 24.63 -30.61 -0.17
CA GLU A 47 24.57 -31.39 1.05
C GLU A 47 23.72 -30.64 2.09
N PRO A 48 22.96 -31.36 2.94
CA PRO A 48 22.18 -30.73 4.01
C PRO A 48 23.00 -29.76 4.86
N GLY A 49 22.46 -28.56 5.10
CA GLY A 49 23.11 -27.53 5.92
C GLY A 49 24.19 -26.71 5.20
N LYS A 50 24.39 -26.92 3.89
CA LYS A 50 25.24 -26.08 3.05
C LYS A 50 24.38 -25.18 2.16
N ALA A 51 24.92 -23.99 1.84
CA ALA A 51 24.29 -23.11 0.86
C ALA A 51 24.16 -23.82 -0.49
N LEU A 52 23.07 -23.58 -1.22
CA LEU A 52 22.87 -24.18 -2.56
C LEU A 52 23.99 -23.79 -3.53
N TYR A 53 24.37 -22.52 -3.51
CA TYR A 53 25.38 -21.96 -4.40
C TYR A 53 26.66 -21.65 -3.62
N SER A 54 27.81 -21.85 -4.28
CA SER A 54 29.12 -21.80 -3.62
C SER A 54 29.77 -20.40 -3.64
N ALA A 55 29.28 -19.49 -4.49
CA ALA A 55 29.81 -18.15 -4.72
C ALA A 55 28.72 -17.15 -5.20
N GLY A 56 29.11 -15.88 -5.36
CA GLY A 56 28.26 -14.81 -5.91
C GLY A 56 27.14 -14.32 -4.99
N ASP A 57 26.32 -13.37 -5.49
CA ASP A 57 25.19 -12.81 -4.73
C ASP A 57 24.18 -13.89 -4.30
N ALA A 58 24.02 -14.97 -5.09
CA ALA A 58 23.08 -16.06 -4.76
C ALA A 58 23.45 -16.84 -3.49
N LYS A 59 24.74 -16.87 -3.13
CA LYS A 59 25.23 -17.43 -1.87
C LYS A 59 24.97 -16.47 -0.72
N ASP A 60 25.25 -15.18 -0.91
CA ASP A 60 25.03 -14.15 0.12
C ASP A 60 23.53 -14.00 0.43
N ASP A 61 22.69 -14.24 -0.58
CA ASP A 61 21.23 -14.18 -0.48
C ASP A 61 20.59 -15.50 -0.01
N GLU A 62 21.37 -16.50 0.38
CA GLU A 62 20.88 -17.82 0.79
C GLU A 62 19.81 -17.74 1.87
N GLN A 63 20.00 -16.85 2.85
CA GLN A 63 19.10 -16.67 3.99
C GLN A 63 17.71 -16.13 3.60
N PHE A 64 17.56 -15.50 2.43
CA PHE A 64 16.25 -15.08 1.93
C PHE A 64 15.38 -16.25 1.45
N TYR A 65 15.96 -17.43 1.21
CA TYR A 65 15.28 -18.60 0.64
C TYR A 65 15.06 -19.73 1.66
N ILE A 66 15.49 -19.55 2.91
CA ILE A 66 15.28 -20.52 3.99
C ILE A 66 14.10 -20.05 4.83
N SER A 67 13.05 -20.87 4.93
CA SER A 67 11.97 -20.64 5.90
C SER A 67 12.51 -20.75 7.33
N ARG A 68 12.12 -19.82 8.19
CA ARG A 68 12.46 -19.74 9.62
C ARG A 68 11.24 -19.95 10.53
N VAL A 69 10.09 -20.28 9.97
CA VAL A 69 8.88 -20.66 10.72
C VAL A 69 8.58 -22.15 10.54
N LYS A 70 8.36 -22.87 11.64
CA LYS A 70 7.96 -24.28 11.59
C LYS A 70 6.55 -24.41 11.01
N PRO A 71 6.29 -25.40 10.13
CA PRO A 71 4.94 -25.68 9.66
C PRO A 71 4.00 -26.01 10.82
N LYS A 72 2.96 -25.19 10.99
CA LYS A 72 1.93 -25.41 12.02
C LYS A 72 0.90 -26.42 11.57
N LYS A 73 0.39 -27.21 12.52
CA LYS A 73 -0.81 -28.01 12.30
C LYS A 73 -2.03 -27.12 12.42
N ARG A 74 -3.01 -27.35 11.55
CA ARG A 74 -4.33 -26.73 11.67
C ARG A 74 -5.33 -27.70 12.27
N PHE A 75 -6.36 -27.15 12.88
CA PHE A 75 -7.51 -27.90 13.34
C PHE A 75 -8.81 -27.26 12.83
N SER A 76 -9.85 -28.08 12.78
CA SER A 76 -11.23 -27.66 12.64
C SER A 76 -11.94 -27.86 13.97
N PHE A 77 -12.93 -27.02 14.26
CA PHE A 77 -13.85 -27.24 15.36
C PHE A 77 -15.26 -26.96 14.86
N THR A 78 -16.02 -28.03 14.63
CA THR A 78 -17.32 -27.99 13.95
C THR A 78 -18.32 -27.06 14.65
N GLN A 79 -18.26 -26.99 15.99
CA GLN A 79 -19.15 -26.14 16.78
C GLN A 79 -18.86 -24.64 16.65
N THR A 80 -17.72 -24.25 16.08
CA THR A 80 -17.43 -22.86 15.68
C THR A 80 -17.55 -22.63 14.18
N GLN A 81 -18.12 -23.57 13.41
CA GLN A 81 -18.48 -23.29 12.02
C GLN A 81 -19.83 -22.56 11.96
N VAL A 82 -20.00 -21.78 10.90
CA VAL A 82 -21.30 -21.18 10.57
C VAL A 82 -22.28 -22.29 10.18
N ASP A 83 -21.85 -23.21 9.32
CA ASP A 83 -22.54 -24.48 9.03
C ASP A 83 -21.82 -25.63 9.79
N PRO A 84 -22.39 -26.13 10.90
CA PRO A 84 -21.83 -27.25 11.65
C PRO A 84 -21.97 -28.60 10.94
N GLU A 85 -22.80 -28.73 9.91
CA GLU A 85 -23.00 -30.00 9.22
C GLU A 85 -22.07 -30.14 7.99
N MET A 86 -21.35 -29.08 7.64
CA MET A 86 -20.38 -29.10 6.53
C MET A 86 -19.25 -30.10 6.78
N ASN A 87 -18.99 -30.94 5.77
CA ASN A 87 -17.87 -31.87 5.81
C ASN A 87 -16.52 -31.12 5.80
N SER A 88 -15.76 -31.25 6.90
CA SER A 88 -14.47 -30.57 7.08
C SER A 88 -13.30 -31.16 6.29
N ASP A 89 -13.50 -32.30 5.62
CA ASP A 89 -12.43 -32.99 4.87
C ASP A 89 -12.20 -32.41 3.47
N ARG A 90 -13.14 -31.63 2.93
CA ARG A 90 -12.98 -30.96 1.64
C ARG A 90 -11.89 -29.90 1.70
N LYS A 91 -11.00 -29.90 0.72
CA LYS A 91 -9.80 -29.05 0.68
C LYS A 91 -9.87 -28.00 -0.43
N LEU A 92 -9.04 -26.96 -0.30
CA LEU A 92 -8.80 -25.96 -1.34
C LEU A 92 -7.31 -25.95 -1.74
N LEU A 93 -7.03 -26.20 -3.02
CA LEU A 93 -5.74 -25.92 -3.64
C LEU A 93 -5.84 -24.58 -4.36
N TRP A 94 -5.12 -23.59 -3.87
CA TRP A 94 -4.94 -22.29 -4.49
C TRP A 94 -3.64 -22.29 -5.29
N TRP A 95 -3.73 -22.58 -6.59
CA TRP A 95 -2.59 -22.74 -7.48
C TRP A 95 -2.38 -21.48 -8.34
N CYS A 96 -1.95 -20.40 -7.68
CA CYS A 96 -1.86 -19.07 -8.27
C CYS A 96 -0.47 -18.45 -8.02
N PRO A 97 -0.05 -17.44 -8.79
CA PRO A 97 1.11 -16.62 -8.46
C PRO A 97 0.96 -15.94 -7.09
N ILE A 98 2.05 -15.44 -6.52
CA ILE A 98 2.03 -14.55 -5.35
C ILE A 98 2.99 -13.37 -5.56
N GLY A 99 2.55 -12.18 -5.15
CA GLY A 99 3.34 -10.97 -5.17
C GLY A 99 3.23 -10.21 -6.48
N THR A 100 4.13 -9.26 -6.70
CA THR A 100 4.24 -8.54 -7.96
C THR A 100 5.00 -9.39 -9.00
N GLU A 101 4.70 -9.19 -10.29
CA GLU A 101 5.33 -9.94 -11.37
C GLU A 101 6.86 -9.88 -11.27
N GLY A 102 7.52 -11.03 -11.29
CA GLY A 102 8.98 -11.16 -11.19
C GLY A 102 9.55 -11.23 -9.77
N TRP A 103 8.79 -10.87 -8.73
CA TRP A 103 9.29 -10.80 -7.34
C TRP A 103 8.96 -12.02 -6.50
N ASN A 104 7.92 -12.80 -6.83
CA ASN A 104 7.57 -14.06 -6.15
C ASN A 104 7.43 -13.93 -4.62
N ALA A 105 6.96 -12.78 -4.12
CA ALA A 105 6.89 -12.44 -2.69
C ALA A 105 8.23 -12.36 -1.94
N ILE A 106 9.34 -12.08 -2.64
CA ILE A 106 10.55 -11.52 -2.00
C ILE A 106 10.13 -10.20 -1.32
N PRO A 107 10.61 -9.88 -0.10
CA PRO A 107 10.37 -8.57 0.51
C PRO A 107 10.66 -7.44 -0.48
N THR A 108 9.89 -6.35 -0.50
CA THR A 108 10.06 -5.21 -1.42
C THR A 108 9.74 -3.89 -0.71
N TYR A 109 9.96 -2.78 -1.41
CA TYR A 109 9.56 -1.45 -0.95
C TYR A 109 8.43 -0.88 -1.81
N PHE A 110 7.48 -1.76 -2.17
CA PHE A 110 6.26 -1.44 -2.92
C PHE A 110 5.06 -1.70 -2.02
N PHE A 111 4.36 -0.64 -1.61
CA PHE A 111 3.16 -0.77 -0.79
C PHE A 111 2.09 -1.61 -1.51
N ASN A 112 1.93 -1.41 -2.82
CA ASN A 112 1.00 -2.14 -3.65
C ASN A 112 1.50 -3.55 -4.03
N SER A 113 1.81 -4.37 -3.02
CA SER A 113 2.21 -5.77 -3.15
C SER A 113 1.10 -6.69 -2.64
N GLU A 114 1.10 -7.96 -3.08
CA GLU A 114 0.03 -8.90 -2.73
C GLU A 114 0.14 -9.37 -1.28
N VAL A 115 -0.89 -9.03 -0.49
CA VAL A 115 -1.02 -9.37 0.94
C VAL A 115 -2.18 -10.35 1.18
N PHE A 116 -2.11 -11.52 0.54
CA PHE A 116 -3.12 -12.57 0.68
C PHE A 116 -3.41 -12.87 2.16
N SER A 117 -4.69 -12.96 2.51
CA SER A 117 -5.17 -12.88 3.89
C SER A 117 -6.32 -13.85 4.21
N MET A 118 -6.65 -14.77 3.30
CA MET A 118 -7.74 -15.76 3.44
C MET A 118 -7.23 -17.18 3.74
N TRP A 119 -6.09 -17.28 4.44
CA TRP A 119 -5.40 -18.55 4.74
C TRP A 119 -6.25 -19.59 5.47
N SER A 120 -7.26 -19.15 6.24
CA SER A 120 -8.16 -20.05 6.96
C SER A 120 -8.91 -21.02 6.04
N TYR A 121 -9.05 -20.71 4.76
CA TYR A 121 -9.74 -21.55 3.78
C TYR A 121 -8.81 -22.30 2.83
N VAL A 122 -7.52 -21.98 2.76
CA VAL A 122 -6.58 -22.59 1.80
C VAL A 122 -5.86 -23.76 2.44
N ASP A 123 -5.82 -24.92 1.79
CA ASP A 123 -5.06 -26.08 2.27
C ASP A 123 -3.65 -26.14 1.70
N ILE A 124 -3.56 -25.88 0.40
CA ILE A 124 -2.30 -25.86 -0.34
C ILE A 124 -2.26 -24.55 -1.14
N TYR A 125 -1.18 -23.79 -0.98
CA TYR A 125 -0.87 -22.66 -1.85
C TYR A 125 0.28 -23.06 -2.78
N GLY A 126 -0.05 -23.37 -4.03
CA GLY A 126 0.96 -23.61 -5.05
C GLY A 126 1.38 -22.30 -5.69
N ASN A 127 2.61 -21.85 -5.47
CA ASN A 127 3.10 -20.62 -6.09
C ASN A 127 3.42 -20.89 -7.57
N TRP A 128 2.52 -20.46 -8.45
CA TRP A 128 2.60 -20.74 -9.88
C TRP A 128 3.85 -20.12 -10.55
N THR A 129 4.38 -19.02 -10.02
CA THR A 129 5.55 -18.34 -10.60
C THR A 129 6.86 -18.68 -9.89
N ALA A 130 6.82 -19.45 -8.80
CA ALA A 130 8.02 -19.95 -8.16
C ALA A 130 8.76 -20.93 -9.08
N PRO A 131 10.06 -20.73 -9.33
CA PRO A 131 10.84 -21.69 -10.10
C PRO A 131 10.83 -23.05 -9.39
N MET A 132 10.92 -24.12 -10.18
CA MET A 132 10.67 -25.50 -9.75
C MET A 132 11.29 -25.93 -8.42
N ILE A 133 12.38 -25.31 -7.97
CA ILE A 133 13.11 -25.75 -6.77
C ILE A 133 13.50 -24.62 -5.81
N ARG A 134 13.09 -23.37 -6.04
CA ARG A 134 13.41 -22.27 -5.10
C ARG A 134 12.22 -21.34 -4.92
N MET A 135 12.01 -20.88 -3.70
CA MET A 135 10.92 -20.01 -3.32
C MET A 135 11.36 -19.14 -2.13
N PRO A 136 10.93 -17.87 -2.03
CA PRO A 136 11.32 -17.03 -0.91
C PRO A 136 10.89 -17.60 0.44
N GLY A 137 11.81 -17.61 1.40
CA GLY A 137 11.59 -18.12 2.75
C GLY A 137 10.49 -17.35 3.47
N ALA A 138 10.36 -16.05 3.24
CA ALA A 138 9.29 -15.22 3.81
C ALA A 138 7.87 -15.67 3.37
N PHE A 139 7.74 -16.16 2.14
CA PHE A 139 6.46 -16.70 1.65
C PHE A 139 6.17 -18.09 2.24
N ALA A 140 7.20 -18.94 2.36
CA ALA A 140 7.07 -20.20 3.10
C ALA A 140 6.71 -19.95 4.58
N ASP A 141 7.31 -18.94 5.21
CA ASP A 141 7.07 -18.58 6.60
C ASP A 141 5.61 -18.25 6.86
N ILE A 142 4.97 -17.44 6.02
CA ILE A 142 3.55 -17.08 6.21
C ILE A 142 2.63 -18.28 5.95
N CYS A 143 2.96 -19.15 4.99
CA CYS A 143 2.22 -20.39 4.75
C CYS A 143 2.32 -21.32 5.98
N HIS A 144 3.53 -21.59 6.44
CA HIS A 144 3.81 -22.42 7.61
C HIS A 144 3.21 -21.86 8.90
N LYS A 145 3.29 -20.54 9.12
CA LYS A 145 2.63 -19.83 10.23
C LYS A 145 1.13 -20.11 10.24
N ASN A 146 0.51 -20.09 9.06
CA ASN A 146 -0.91 -20.39 8.90
C ASN A 146 -1.22 -21.90 8.78
N GLY A 147 -0.21 -22.78 8.81
CA GLY A 147 -0.36 -24.22 8.60
C GLY A 147 -0.89 -24.60 7.21
N VAL A 148 -0.62 -23.75 6.22
CA VAL A 148 -0.87 -23.96 4.80
C VAL A 148 0.38 -24.57 4.18
N VAL A 149 0.17 -25.61 3.37
CA VAL A 149 1.26 -26.29 2.67
C VAL A 149 1.60 -25.50 1.41
N THR A 150 2.88 -25.38 1.05
CA THR A 150 3.34 -24.56 -0.08
C THR A 150 4.21 -25.33 -1.08
N SER A 151 4.01 -25.07 -2.38
CA SER A 151 4.78 -25.73 -3.43
C SER A 151 5.36 -24.76 -4.46
N THR A 152 6.54 -25.11 -4.98
CA THR A 152 7.08 -24.55 -6.22
C THR A 152 6.36 -25.11 -7.45
N LEU A 153 6.72 -24.67 -8.67
CA LEU A 153 6.12 -25.19 -9.92
C LEU A 153 7.16 -25.68 -10.94
N ALA A 154 6.95 -26.89 -11.45
CA ALA A 154 7.51 -27.36 -12.72
C ALA A 154 6.66 -26.83 -13.88
N SER A 155 6.90 -25.57 -14.28
CA SER A 155 6.17 -24.88 -15.37
C SER A 155 6.73 -25.27 -16.74
N VAL A 156 6.60 -26.55 -17.10
CA VAL A 156 7.05 -27.02 -18.41
C VAL A 156 6.12 -26.48 -19.50
N PRO A 157 6.64 -25.96 -20.62
CA PRO A 157 5.81 -25.49 -21.72
C PRO A 157 4.90 -26.60 -22.27
N TRP A 158 3.70 -26.21 -22.69
CA TRP A 158 2.70 -27.11 -23.26
C TRP A 158 3.28 -27.96 -24.41
N ALA A 159 3.02 -29.27 -24.34
CA ALA A 159 3.48 -30.32 -25.26
C ALA A 159 5.00 -30.41 -25.48
N ALA A 160 5.82 -29.76 -24.66
CA ALA A 160 7.27 -29.92 -24.73
C ALA A 160 7.67 -31.37 -24.36
N THR A 161 8.79 -31.85 -24.89
CA THR A 161 9.40 -33.12 -24.44
C THR A 161 10.57 -32.82 -23.52
N VAL A 162 10.48 -33.21 -22.25
CA VAL A 162 11.59 -33.06 -21.30
C VAL A 162 12.56 -34.23 -21.43
N SER A 163 13.86 -33.94 -21.38
CA SER A 163 14.91 -34.95 -21.51
C SER A 163 16.02 -34.74 -20.48
N ALA A 164 16.78 -35.79 -20.16
CA ALA A 164 17.83 -35.73 -19.15
C ALA A 164 18.92 -34.66 -19.36
N ASN A 165 19.04 -34.12 -20.58
CA ASN A 165 20.09 -33.17 -20.97
C ASN A 165 19.52 -31.88 -21.60
N ASP A 166 18.26 -31.54 -21.35
CA ASP A 166 17.61 -30.36 -21.95
C ASP A 166 18.08 -29.01 -21.37
N GLY A 167 18.90 -29.03 -20.32
CA GLY A 167 19.46 -27.84 -19.67
C GLY A 167 18.45 -27.09 -18.78
N GLY A 168 17.23 -27.59 -18.64
CA GLY A 168 16.16 -26.95 -17.88
C GLY A 168 15.41 -27.95 -17.01
N HIS A 169 14.09 -28.05 -17.21
CA HIS A 169 13.21 -28.88 -16.41
C HIS A 169 13.61 -30.36 -16.40
N GLY A 170 13.92 -30.98 -17.54
CA GLY A 170 14.32 -32.37 -17.62
C GLY A 170 15.68 -32.63 -16.96
N SER A 171 16.68 -31.77 -17.17
CA SER A 171 17.97 -31.85 -16.45
C SER A 171 17.79 -31.77 -14.92
N ASN A 172 16.90 -30.88 -14.45
CA ASN A 172 16.58 -30.74 -13.03
C ASN A 172 15.85 -31.98 -12.49
N MET A 173 14.83 -32.49 -13.20
CA MET A 173 14.12 -33.73 -12.84
C MET A 173 15.09 -34.92 -12.78
N LYS A 174 16.01 -35.03 -13.74
CA LYS A 174 17.03 -36.09 -13.75
C LYS A 174 17.94 -36.01 -12.54
N ALA A 175 18.40 -34.81 -12.17
CA ALA A 175 19.24 -34.61 -10.99
C ALA A 175 18.52 -35.04 -9.70
N MET A 176 17.23 -34.75 -9.56
CA MET A 176 16.42 -35.21 -8.43
C MET A 176 16.22 -36.73 -8.42
N ILE A 177 15.92 -37.33 -9.57
CA ILE A 177 15.80 -38.78 -9.73
C ILE A 177 17.10 -39.48 -9.31
N ASP A 178 18.24 -38.99 -9.78
CA ASP A 178 19.56 -39.56 -9.46
C ASP A 178 19.94 -39.40 -7.98
N GLY A 179 19.49 -38.33 -7.34
CA GLY A 179 19.69 -38.09 -5.90
C GLY A 179 18.76 -38.92 -5.01
N GLY A 180 17.65 -39.41 -5.54
CA GLY A 180 16.65 -40.19 -4.82
C GLY A 180 15.79 -39.38 -3.84
N SER A 181 14.73 -40.02 -3.33
CA SER A 181 13.68 -39.36 -2.53
C SER A 181 14.17 -38.78 -1.21
N GLU A 182 15.19 -39.37 -0.60
CA GLU A 182 15.74 -38.90 0.67
C GLU A 182 16.47 -37.56 0.51
N LYS A 183 17.29 -37.41 -0.53
CA LYS A 183 17.97 -36.14 -0.82
C LYS A 183 16.96 -35.05 -1.15
N LEU A 184 15.92 -35.38 -1.92
CA LEU A 184 14.84 -34.46 -2.24
C LEU A 184 14.12 -33.97 -0.98
N LEU A 185 13.70 -34.88 -0.09
CA LEU A 185 13.01 -34.50 1.16
C LEU A 185 13.89 -33.66 2.09
N LYS A 186 15.17 -33.99 2.22
CA LYS A 186 16.12 -33.19 3.00
C LYS A 186 16.31 -31.79 2.41
N PHE A 187 16.37 -31.68 1.09
CA PHE A 187 16.43 -30.39 0.40
C PHE A 187 15.17 -29.55 0.67
N LEU A 188 14.00 -30.14 0.41
CA LEU A 188 12.71 -29.49 0.59
C LEU A 188 12.53 -29.00 2.04
N ARG A 189 12.83 -29.85 3.03
CA ARG A 189 12.81 -29.50 4.45
C ARG A 189 13.75 -28.35 4.81
N TYR A 190 14.97 -28.34 4.27
CA TYR A 190 15.97 -27.33 4.61
C TYR A 190 15.55 -25.93 4.14
N TYR A 191 14.92 -25.80 2.98
CA TYR A 191 14.43 -24.51 2.47
C TYR A 191 13.00 -24.19 2.92
N GLY A 192 12.29 -25.14 3.55
CA GLY A 192 10.89 -24.98 3.91
C GLY A 192 9.96 -24.97 2.69
N ILE A 193 10.24 -25.82 1.72
CA ILE A 193 9.37 -26.05 0.56
C ILE A 193 8.65 -27.37 0.81
N ASP A 194 7.32 -27.39 0.77
CA ASP A 194 6.59 -28.63 1.05
C ASP A 194 6.45 -29.52 -0.19
N GLY A 195 6.57 -28.97 -1.39
CA GLY A 195 6.39 -29.77 -2.59
C GLY A 195 6.80 -29.09 -3.88
N ILE A 196 6.72 -29.86 -4.96
CA ILE A 196 6.85 -29.38 -6.33
C ILE A 196 5.52 -29.69 -7.01
N GLY A 197 4.81 -28.68 -7.50
CA GLY A 197 3.67 -28.87 -8.38
C GLY A 197 4.13 -29.17 -9.81
N TYR A 198 3.42 -30.00 -10.54
CA TYR A 198 3.70 -30.33 -11.94
C TYR A 198 2.53 -29.94 -12.81
N ASN A 199 2.72 -28.90 -13.64
CA ASN A 199 1.85 -28.65 -14.77
C ASN A 199 2.16 -29.66 -15.88
N SER A 200 1.66 -30.89 -15.72
CA SER A 200 1.99 -32.09 -16.51
C SER A 200 1.36 -32.11 -17.90
N GLU A 201 1.49 -31.01 -18.63
CA GLU A 201 1.06 -30.83 -20.03
C GLU A 201 2.17 -31.15 -21.04
N PHE A 202 3.16 -31.95 -20.62
CA PHE A 202 4.38 -32.25 -21.39
C PHE A 202 4.60 -33.77 -21.56
N HIS A 203 5.56 -34.14 -22.40
CA HIS A 203 5.99 -35.52 -22.62
C HIS A 203 7.28 -35.83 -21.83
N ILE A 204 7.33 -36.98 -21.19
CA ILE A 204 8.53 -37.50 -20.54
C ILE A 204 9.27 -38.42 -21.52
N SER A 205 10.49 -38.08 -21.89
CA SER A 205 11.31 -38.92 -22.77
C SER A 205 11.78 -40.20 -22.06
N SER A 206 12.27 -41.17 -22.85
CA SER A 206 12.88 -42.39 -22.33
C SER A 206 14.14 -42.14 -21.49
N THR A 207 14.82 -41.00 -21.63
CA THR A 207 16.04 -40.68 -20.85
C THR A 207 15.74 -40.20 -19.43
N ILE A 208 14.54 -39.69 -19.20
CA ILE A 208 14.01 -39.45 -17.84
C ILE A 208 13.31 -40.72 -17.34
N GLY A 209 12.42 -41.28 -18.15
CA GLY A 209 11.58 -42.43 -17.83
C GLY A 209 10.47 -42.07 -16.83
N ALA A 210 9.20 -42.11 -17.26
CA ALA A 210 8.05 -41.78 -16.41
C ALA A 210 8.01 -42.61 -15.11
N GLU A 211 8.41 -43.88 -15.18
CA GLU A 211 8.52 -44.76 -14.02
C GLU A 211 9.53 -44.25 -12.97
N ASN A 212 10.65 -43.65 -13.39
CA ASN A 212 11.66 -43.15 -12.45
C ASN A 212 11.16 -41.94 -11.67
N LEU A 213 10.42 -41.03 -12.33
CA LEU A 213 9.78 -39.91 -11.65
C LEU A 213 8.70 -40.40 -10.68
N LYS A 214 7.87 -41.38 -11.09
CA LYS A 214 6.88 -42.01 -10.19
C LYS A 214 7.54 -42.63 -8.95
N LYS A 215 8.63 -43.38 -9.12
CA LYS A 215 9.40 -43.98 -8.01
C LYS A 215 9.98 -42.92 -7.07
N LEU A 216 10.49 -41.81 -7.61
CA LEU A 216 10.99 -40.70 -6.80
C LEU A 216 9.89 -40.12 -5.91
N LEU A 217 8.72 -39.79 -6.50
CA LEU A 217 7.59 -39.18 -5.81
C LEU A 217 6.96 -40.15 -4.79
N SER A 218 6.68 -41.39 -5.19
CA SER A 218 6.12 -42.41 -4.29
C SER A 218 7.08 -42.74 -3.14
N GLY A 219 8.38 -42.78 -3.42
CA GLY A 219 9.41 -42.97 -2.40
C GLY A 219 9.53 -41.77 -1.45
N ALA A 220 9.18 -40.56 -1.88
CA ALA A 220 9.15 -39.39 -1.01
C ALA A 220 7.94 -39.48 -0.06
N PHE A 221 6.75 -39.80 -0.55
CA PHE A 221 5.58 -40.04 0.31
C PHE A 221 5.81 -41.18 1.31
N ALA A 222 6.50 -42.26 0.91
CA ALA A 222 6.82 -43.38 1.79
C ALA A 222 7.78 -43.02 2.94
N LYS A 223 8.62 -41.99 2.76
CA LYS A 223 9.70 -41.63 3.70
C LYS A 223 9.47 -40.32 4.45
N LYS A 224 8.43 -39.56 4.12
CA LYS A 224 8.26 -38.19 4.63
C LYS A 224 8.18 -38.10 6.15
N ASP A 225 7.54 -39.07 6.80
CA ASP A 225 7.41 -39.10 8.26
C ASP A 225 8.73 -39.50 8.93
N ASP A 226 9.41 -40.53 8.40
CA ASP A 226 10.74 -40.97 8.88
C ASP A 226 11.79 -39.87 8.77
N LEU A 227 11.68 -39.01 7.74
CA LEU A 227 12.58 -37.87 7.50
C LEU A 227 12.08 -36.55 8.12
N LYS A 228 11.02 -36.61 8.95
CA LYS A 228 10.44 -35.48 9.68
C LYS A 228 10.02 -34.31 8.78
N TRP A 229 9.46 -34.62 7.62
CA TRP A 229 8.85 -33.65 6.71
C TRP A 229 7.42 -34.04 6.32
N PRO A 230 6.50 -34.17 7.31
CA PRO A 230 5.14 -34.70 7.08
C PRO A 230 4.29 -33.82 6.17
N THR A 231 4.68 -32.56 5.95
CA THR A 231 4.01 -31.61 5.06
C THR A 231 4.26 -31.89 3.58
N PHE A 232 5.15 -32.84 3.23
CA PHE A 232 5.45 -33.15 1.84
C PHE A 232 4.18 -33.35 1.00
N THR A 233 4.07 -32.56 -0.07
CA THR A 233 2.96 -32.52 -1.02
C THR A 233 3.47 -32.59 -2.47
N ASN A 234 2.61 -33.03 -3.36
CA ASN A 234 2.83 -32.99 -4.80
C ASN A 234 1.51 -32.69 -5.51
N ALA A 235 1.39 -31.50 -6.08
CA ALA A 235 0.28 -31.14 -6.95
C ALA A 235 0.53 -31.65 -8.38
N TRP A 236 -0.41 -32.38 -8.95
CA TRP A 236 -0.25 -33.00 -10.27
C TRP A 236 -1.43 -32.69 -11.20
N TYR A 237 -1.17 -32.15 -12.39
CA TYR A 237 -2.19 -31.83 -13.37
C TYR A 237 -2.61 -33.05 -14.23
N SER A 238 -3.90 -33.26 -14.45
CA SER A 238 -4.44 -34.56 -14.93
C SER A 238 -4.10 -34.96 -16.37
N LEU A 239 -3.50 -34.08 -17.17
CA LEU A 239 -3.35 -34.28 -18.62
C LEU A 239 -2.28 -35.29 -19.06
N MET A 240 -1.53 -35.91 -18.15
CA MET A 240 -0.52 -36.92 -18.49
C MET A 240 -1.03 -38.35 -18.25
N THR A 241 -0.84 -39.22 -19.24
CA THR A 241 -1.11 -40.67 -19.13
C THR A 241 -0.06 -41.36 -18.23
N ASN A 242 -0.35 -42.56 -17.74
CA ASN A 242 0.56 -43.37 -16.90
C ASN A 242 1.95 -43.60 -17.54
N GLY A 243 2.01 -43.59 -18.88
CA GLY A 243 3.24 -43.76 -19.66
C GLY A 243 4.06 -42.47 -19.86
N GLY A 244 3.59 -41.33 -19.38
CA GLY A 244 4.31 -40.05 -19.48
C GLY A 244 4.04 -39.25 -20.76
N SER A 245 2.95 -39.52 -21.48
CA SER A 245 2.53 -38.74 -22.66
C SER A 245 1.31 -37.89 -22.37
N VAL A 246 1.20 -36.72 -22.99
CA VAL A 246 0.00 -35.85 -22.94
C VAL A 246 -1.22 -36.61 -23.51
N GLY A 247 -2.37 -36.48 -22.86
CA GLY A 247 -3.63 -37.15 -23.23
C GLY A 247 -4.38 -37.84 -22.07
N GLY A 248 -4.05 -37.54 -20.81
CA GLY A 248 -4.61 -38.16 -19.60
C GLY A 248 -6.10 -37.88 -19.35
N GLY A 249 -6.65 -36.78 -19.87
CA GLY A 249 -8.08 -36.45 -19.80
C GLY A 249 -8.50 -35.58 -18.60
N ASP A 250 -9.80 -35.34 -18.49
CA ASP A 250 -10.42 -34.38 -17.56
C ASP A 250 -10.85 -35.00 -16.21
N ALA A 251 -10.44 -36.25 -15.93
CA ALA A 251 -10.77 -36.97 -14.71
C ALA A 251 -9.63 -37.91 -14.28
N LEU A 252 -9.61 -38.24 -12.99
CA LEU A 252 -8.79 -39.34 -12.47
C LEU A 252 -9.42 -40.67 -12.95
N SER A 253 -8.64 -41.49 -13.65
CA SER A 253 -9.09 -42.74 -14.25
C SER A 253 -7.96 -43.77 -14.38
N SER A 254 -8.26 -44.95 -14.89
CA SER A 254 -7.25 -46.01 -15.12
C SER A 254 -6.09 -45.57 -16.02
N ASN A 255 -6.29 -44.56 -16.87
CA ASN A 255 -5.28 -44.09 -17.84
C ASN A 255 -4.19 -43.20 -17.21
N ASN A 256 -4.46 -42.61 -16.05
CA ASN A 256 -3.60 -41.60 -15.41
C ASN A 256 -3.45 -41.78 -13.88
N GLN A 257 -4.06 -42.82 -13.30
CA GLN A 257 -4.05 -43.10 -11.85
C GLN A 257 -2.66 -43.34 -11.25
N ASP A 258 -1.65 -43.71 -12.02
CA ASP A 258 -0.29 -43.90 -11.50
C ASP A 258 0.33 -42.60 -10.99
N TRP A 259 -0.18 -41.45 -11.45
CA TRP A 259 0.22 -40.13 -10.95
C TRP A 259 -0.57 -39.68 -9.72
N PHE A 260 -1.60 -40.45 -9.33
CA PHE A 260 -2.27 -40.35 -8.05
C PHE A 260 -1.63 -41.30 -7.02
N HIS A 261 -1.49 -42.58 -7.36
CA HIS A 261 -0.97 -43.61 -6.47
C HIS A 261 -0.14 -44.64 -7.25
N TYR A 262 1.06 -44.95 -6.78
CA TYR A 262 1.97 -45.89 -7.43
C TYR A 262 2.80 -46.67 -6.41
N ASN A 263 2.95 -47.98 -6.63
CA ASN A 263 3.77 -48.86 -5.80
C ASN A 263 3.44 -48.80 -4.29
N GLY A 264 2.14 -48.81 -3.95
CA GLY A 264 1.63 -48.83 -2.58
C GLY A 264 1.64 -47.48 -1.85
N HIS A 265 2.11 -46.42 -2.49
CA HIS A 265 2.19 -45.08 -1.90
C HIS A 265 1.59 -44.02 -2.84
N PRO A 266 1.14 -42.87 -2.30
CA PRO A 266 0.75 -41.74 -3.14
C PRO A 266 1.90 -41.30 -4.05
N THR A 267 1.59 -40.84 -5.25
CA THR A 267 2.49 -40.04 -6.10
C THR A 267 2.08 -38.57 -6.11
N SER A 268 0.80 -38.28 -5.87
CA SER A 268 0.28 -36.94 -5.54
C SER A 268 -0.78 -37.04 -4.45
N ASP A 269 -0.85 -36.03 -3.60
CA ASP A 269 -1.90 -35.76 -2.61
C ASP A 269 -2.79 -34.57 -3.03
N ALA A 270 -2.43 -33.90 -4.13
CA ALA A 270 -3.26 -32.94 -4.83
C ALA A 270 -3.33 -33.23 -6.33
N TYR A 271 -4.27 -34.11 -6.71
CA TYR A 271 -4.52 -34.43 -8.11
C TYR A 271 -5.51 -33.42 -8.72
N PHE A 272 -4.99 -32.50 -9.53
CA PHE A 272 -5.74 -31.40 -10.12
C PHE A 272 -6.35 -31.83 -11.47
N MET A 273 -7.67 -31.96 -11.51
CA MET A 273 -8.41 -32.26 -12.73
C MET A 273 -8.43 -31.04 -13.67
N ASN A 274 -8.33 -31.26 -14.98
CA ASN A 274 -8.61 -30.23 -15.98
C ASN A 274 -10.07 -29.74 -15.90
N TYR A 275 -10.37 -28.58 -16.49
CA TYR A 275 -11.52 -27.74 -16.16
C TYR A 275 -12.91 -28.22 -16.65
N ASN A 276 -13.00 -29.28 -17.46
CA ASN A 276 -14.26 -29.67 -18.13
C ASN A 276 -15.04 -30.77 -17.38
N TRP A 277 -14.99 -30.76 -16.05
CA TRP A 277 -15.69 -31.75 -15.24
C TRP A 277 -17.16 -31.39 -15.01
N GLY A 278 -17.93 -32.41 -14.66
CA GLY A 278 -19.33 -32.37 -14.25
C GLY A 278 -19.66 -33.68 -13.52
N ALA A 279 -20.92 -33.93 -13.18
CA ALA A 279 -21.33 -35.06 -12.34
C ALA A 279 -20.70 -36.43 -12.72
N ASN A 280 -20.66 -36.77 -14.01
CA ASN A 280 -20.10 -38.04 -14.49
C ASN A 280 -18.58 -38.16 -14.22
N LEU A 281 -17.83 -37.09 -14.49
CA LEU A 281 -16.37 -37.08 -14.32
C LEU A 281 -15.99 -37.00 -12.84
N LEU A 282 -16.76 -36.26 -12.02
CA LEU A 282 -16.61 -36.25 -10.57
C LEU A 282 -16.85 -37.64 -9.96
N SER A 283 -17.92 -38.33 -10.39
CA SER A 283 -18.21 -39.70 -9.98
C SER A 283 -17.08 -40.66 -10.34
N THR A 284 -16.52 -40.52 -11.54
CA THR A 284 -15.43 -41.36 -12.02
C THR A 284 -14.20 -41.16 -11.14
N SER A 285 -13.76 -39.91 -10.97
CA SER A 285 -12.63 -39.54 -10.11
C SER A 285 -12.78 -40.04 -8.67
N GLN A 286 -13.95 -39.84 -8.06
CA GLN A 286 -14.22 -40.30 -6.69
C GLN A 286 -14.15 -41.82 -6.58
N SER A 287 -14.72 -42.54 -7.55
CA SER A 287 -14.68 -44.00 -7.56
C SER A 287 -13.26 -44.54 -7.75
N THR A 288 -12.46 -43.94 -8.65
CA THR A 288 -11.06 -44.34 -8.88
C THR A 288 -10.19 -44.05 -7.68
N ALA A 289 -10.33 -42.88 -7.04
CA ALA A 289 -9.56 -42.54 -5.84
C ALA A 289 -9.77 -43.57 -4.71
N ARG A 290 -11.02 -44.04 -4.53
CA ARG A 290 -11.41 -45.01 -3.49
C ARG A 290 -10.94 -46.44 -3.74
N GLN A 291 -10.38 -46.75 -4.92
CA GLN A 291 -9.80 -48.08 -5.19
C GLN A 291 -8.48 -48.31 -4.46
N PHE A 292 -7.82 -47.23 -4.03
CA PHE A 292 -6.52 -47.30 -3.37
C PHE A 292 -6.68 -47.21 -1.86
N GLU A 293 -6.15 -48.20 -1.15
CA GLU A 293 -6.14 -48.21 0.31
C GLU A 293 -5.37 -46.98 0.85
N GLY A 294 -5.90 -46.37 1.91
CA GLY A 294 -5.30 -45.18 2.54
C GLY A 294 -5.45 -43.87 1.75
N ARG A 295 -6.20 -43.84 0.65
CA ARG A 295 -6.46 -42.63 -0.13
C ARG A 295 -7.83 -42.02 0.16
N SER A 296 -7.90 -40.69 0.13
CA SER A 296 -9.14 -39.93 0.18
C SER A 296 -9.51 -39.43 -1.21
N SER A 297 -10.81 -39.43 -1.54
CA SER A 297 -11.28 -38.75 -2.76
C SER A 297 -11.11 -37.23 -2.70
N PHE A 298 -10.99 -36.65 -1.50
CA PHE A 298 -10.64 -35.23 -1.32
C PHE A 298 -9.18 -34.90 -1.67
N ASP A 299 -8.35 -35.89 -2.01
CA ASP A 299 -7.03 -35.64 -2.62
C ASP A 299 -7.14 -35.36 -4.13
N VAL A 300 -8.36 -35.44 -4.70
CA VAL A 300 -8.67 -35.04 -6.07
C VAL A 300 -9.38 -33.69 -6.03
N TYR A 301 -8.97 -32.79 -6.92
CA TYR A 301 -9.41 -31.40 -6.96
C TYR A 301 -10.08 -31.11 -8.31
N GLY A 302 -11.35 -30.69 -8.27
CA GLY A 302 -12.05 -30.19 -9.45
C GLY A 302 -11.45 -28.86 -9.85
N GLY A 303 -10.57 -28.87 -10.85
CA GLY A 303 -9.83 -27.68 -11.27
C GLY A 303 -10.72 -26.65 -11.94
N MET A 304 -10.51 -25.39 -11.62
CA MET A 304 -11.25 -24.25 -12.17
C MET A 304 -10.26 -23.26 -12.77
N ASP A 305 -10.53 -22.84 -14.00
CA ASP A 305 -9.77 -21.81 -14.69
C ASP A 305 -10.33 -20.44 -14.28
N PHE A 306 -9.64 -19.80 -13.34
CA PHE A 306 -10.05 -18.51 -12.81
C PHE A 306 -9.68 -17.33 -13.72
N GLN A 307 -8.77 -17.53 -14.68
CA GLN A 307 -8.36 -16.52 -15.65
C GLN A 307 -9.36 -16.41 -16.80
N GLY A 308 -9.70 -17.56 -17.39
CA GLY A 308 -10.30 -17.67 -18.72
C GLY A 308 -11.73 -18.20 -18.74
N ARG A 309 -12.35 -18.43 -17.57
CA ARG A 309 -13.74 -18.91 -17.49
C ARG A 309 -14.55 -18.19 -16.42
N ASP A 310 -15.83 -17.99 -16.69
CA ASP A 310 -16.83 -17.42 -15.78
C ASP A 310 -17.78 -18.48 -15.18
N VAL A 311 -17.55 -19.76 -15.47
CA VAL A 311 -18.40 -20.90 -15.06
C VAL A 311 -17.60 -22.04 -14.43
N ALA A 312 -18.18 -22.64 -13.40
CA ALA A 312 -17.78 -23.93 -12.82
C ALA A 312 -19.05 -24.64 -12.30
N ASP A 313 -19.10 -25.97 -12.38
CA ASP A 313 -20.31 -26.75 -12.01
C ASP A 313 -20.41 -27.01 -10.50
N TRP A 314 -20.49 -25.92 -9.72
CA TRP A 314 -20.61 -25.95 -8.26
C TRP A 314 -21.78 -26.81 -7.78
N VAL A 315 -22.92 -26.76 -8.48
CA VAL A 315 -24.12 -27.55 -8.15
C VAL A 315 -23.83 -29.05 -8.23
N ALA A 316 -23.11 -29.51 -9.25
CA ALA A 316 -22.66 -30.90 -9.29
C ALA A 316 -21.67 -31.20 -8.15
N LEU A 317 -20.70 -30.31 -7.91
CA LEU A 317 -19.63 -30.51 -6.91
C LEU A 317 -20.17 -30.72 -5.48
N GLN A 318 -21.32 -30.14 -5.13
CA GLN A 318 -22.00 -30.35 -3.84
C GLN A 318 -22.28 -31.84 -3.54
N SER A 319 -22.50 -32.63 -4.60
CA SER A 319 -22.92 -34.04 -4.47
C SER A 319 -21.76 -35.05 -4.47
N TYR A 320 -20.51 -34.60 -4.56
CA TYR A 320 -19.32 -35.46 -4.65
C TYR A 320 -18.24 -35.06 -3.64
N ASP A 321 -17.52 -36.06 -3.13
CA ASP A 321 -16.42 -35.89 -2.16
C ASP A 321 -15.10 -35.56 -2.88
N ILE A 322 -15.09 -34.42 -3.58
CA ILE A 322 -13.98 -33.91 -4.40
C ILE A 322 -13.63 -32.50 -3.92
N SER A 323 -12.35 -32.16 -3.85
CA SER A 323 -11.86 -30.86 -3.37
C SER A 323 -11.92 -29.77 -4.45
N VAL A 324 -11.72 -28.51 -4.05
CA VAL A 324 -11.77 -27.34 -4.93
C VAL A 324 -10.36 -26.98 -5.38
N GLY A 325 -10.08 -26.98 -6.69
CA GLY A 325 -8.81 -26.55 -7.25
C GLY A 325 -8.97 -25.26 -8.03
N ILE A 326 -8.19 -24.22 -7.71
CA ILE A 326 -8.20 -22.94 -8.43
C ILE A 326 -6.86 -22.78 -9.15
N TRP A 327 -6.92 -22.62 -10.47
CA TRP A 327 -5.80 -22.11 -11.26
C TRP A 327 -6.09 -20.65 -11.65
N GLY A 328 -5.17 -19.77 -11.32
CA GLY A 328 -5.39 -18.32 -11.37
C GLY A 328 -4.98 -17.67 -12.68
N ALA A 329 -3.69 -17.75 -13.01
CA ALA A 329 -3.06 -17.03 -14.11
C ALA A 329 -1.58 -17.42 -14.21
N HIS A 330 -0.90 -17.02 -15.29
CA HIS A 330 0.53 -17.28 -15.48
C HIS A 330 1.49 -16.31 -14.76
N LYS A 331 1.04 -15.10 -14.41
CA LYS A 331 1.95 -14.02 -13.97
C LYS A 331 1.56 -13.38 -12.64
N MET A 332 0.28 -13.09 -12.46
CA MET A 332 -0.26 -12.39 -11.31
C MET A 332 -1.59 -13.03 -10.91
N ASN A 333 -1.84 -13.23 -9.63
CA ASN A 333 -3.10 -13.78 -9.15
C ASN A 333 -4.29 -12.90 -9.58
N MET A 334 -5.38 -13.49 -10.10
CA MET A 334 -6.51 -12.73 -10.67
C MET A 334 -7.17 -11.78 -9.68
N ILE A 335 -7.28 -12.16 -8.41
CA ILE A 335 -7.83 -11.26 -7.37
C ILE A 335 -6.92 -10.05 -7.14
N PHE A 336 -5.61 -10.22 -7.31
CA PHE A 336 -4.63 -9.14 -7.22
C PHE A 336 -4.61 -8.34 -8.52
N GLU A 337 -4.67 -8.97 -9.70
CA GLU A 337 -4.75 -8.32 -11.00
C GLU A 337 -5.95 -7.36 -11.09
N ASN A 338 -7.12 -7.79 -10.62
CA ASN A 338 -8.35 -6.99 -10.66
C ASN A 338 -8.45 -5.87 -9.62
N ARG A 339 -7.48 -5.74 -8.71
CA ARG A 339 -7.55 -4.76 -7.62
C ARG A 339 -7.65 -3.30 -8.07
N GLY A 340 -7.31 -3.00 -9.33
CA GLY A 340 -7.47 -1.68 -9.93
C GLY A 340 -8.89 -1.35 -10.40
N GLU A 341 -9.88 -2.24 -10.23
CA GLU A 341 -11.23 -2.06 -10.77
C GLU A 341 -11.98 -0.83 -10.22
N LEU A 342 -11.59 -0.32 -9.02
CA LEU A 342 -12.14 0.90 -8.43
C LEU A 342 -11.24 2.13 -8.61
N GLY A 343 -10.03 1.98 -9.14
CA GLY A 343 -9.04 3.05 -9.38
C GLY A 343 -7.59 2.59 -9.21
N ALA A 344 -6.62 3.38 -9.68
CA ALA A 344 -5.20 3.05 -9.63
C ALA A 344 -4.44 3.65 -8.42
N ASP A 345 -5.13 4.37 -7.52
CA ASP A 345 -4.56 4.76 -6.22
C ASP A 345 -4.15 3.50 -5.42
N PRO A 346 -2.91 3.37 -4.92
CA PRO A 346 -2.43 2.15 -4.26
C PRO A 346 -3.22 1.78 -3.02
N THR A 347 -3.69 2.77 -2.26
CA THR A 347 -4.50 2.51 -1.05
C THR A 347 -5.86 1.97 -1.46
N LEU A 348 -6.49 2.56 -2.47
CA LEU A 348 -7.74 2.06 -3.04
C LEU A 348 -7.55 0.67 -3.67
N MET A 349 -6.46 0.42 -4.38
CA MET A 349 -6.11 -0.88 -4.93
C MET A 349 -6.00 -1.93 -3.82
N GLN A 350 -5.30 -1.61 -2.72
CA GLN A 350 -5.15 -2.53 -1.60
C GLN A 350 -6.48 -2.78 -0.85
N LYS A 351 -7.31 -1.75 -0.67
CA LYS A 351 -8.69 -1.91 -0.13
C LYS A 351 -9.56 -2.77 -1.05
N THR A 352 -9.49 -2.54 -2.36
CA THR A 352 -10.25 -3.31 -3.36
C THR A 352 -9.78 -4.76 -3.41
N TYR A 353 -8.48 -5.02 -3.30
CA TYR A 353 -7.94 -6.37 -3.18
C TYR A 353 -8.52 -7.13 -1.97
N GLN A 354 -8.64 -6.47 -0.81
CA GLN A 354 -9.29 -7.08 0.36
C GLN A 354 -10.78 -7.35 0.10
N ALA A 355 -11.50 -6.43 -0.54
CA ALA A 355 -12.91 -6.61 -0.89
C ALA A 355 -13.14 -7.74 -1.90
N ILE A 356 -12.29 -7.87 -2.92
CA ILE A 356 -12.32 -9.00 -3.87
C ILE A 356 -12.06 -10.31 -3.11
N SER A 357 -11.05 -10.33 -2.23
CA SER A 357 -10.72 -11.52 -1.43
C SER A 357 -11.90 -11.94 -0.54
N GLU A 358 -12.57 -10.99 0.13
CA GLU A 358 -13.75 -11.26 0.94
C GLU A 358 -14.93 -11.76 0.09
N ASN A 359 -15.16 -11.19 -1.10
CA ASN A 359 -16.20 -11.65 -2.01
C ASN A 359 -15.96 -13.10 -2.49
N VAL A 360 -14.72 -13.41 -2.89
CA VAL A 360 -14.34 -14.73 -3.41
C VAL A 360 -14.42 -15.82 -2.34
N PHE A 361 -13.94 -15.54 -1.13
CA PHE A 361 -13.85 -16.55 -0.08
C PHE A 361 -15.11 -16.58 0.79
N THR A 362 -15.65 -15.43 1.18
CA THR A 362 -16.79 -15.35 2.10
C THR A 362 -18.12 -15.12 1.38
N GLY A 363 -18.12 -14.87 0.07
CA GLY A 363 -19.31 -14.61 -0.73
C GLY A 363 -19.66 -13.12 -0.79
N SER A 364 -20.55 -12.75 -1.70
CA SER A 364 -20.80 -11.33 -2.03
C SER A 364 -21.52 -10.52 -0.95
N SER A 365 -21.96 -11.14 0.15
CA SER A 365 -22.43 -10.45 1.36
C SER A 365 -21.27 -10.02 2.28
N CYS A 366 -20.06 -10.51 2.04
CA CYS A 366 -18.89 -10.41 2.92
C CYS A 366 -19.13 -10.88 4.37
N ASN A 367 -20.15 -11.71 4.58
CA ASN A 367 -20.47 -12.31 5.87
C ASN A 367 -20.86 -13.79 5.66
N PRO A 368 -20.15 -14.75 6.29
CA PRO A 368 -20.33 -16.16 6.00
C PRO A 368 -21.69 -16.71 6.46
N VAL A 369 -22.48 -15.95 7.22
CA VAL A 369 -23.82 -16.32 7.71
C VAL A 369 -24.91 -16.15 6.64
N ASN A 370 -24.75 -15.19 5.73
CA ASN A 370 -25.77 -14.84 4.74
C ASN A 370 -25.21 -14.84 3.31
N THR A 371 -24.49 -15.90 2.95
CA THR A 371 -23.92 -16.01 1.60
C THR A 371 -25.02 -16.17 0.54
N PRO A 372 -24.83 -15.64 -0.68
CA PRO A 372 -25.76 -15.87 -1.78
C PRO A 372 -25.94 -17.36 -2.12
N ALA A 373 -27.06 -17.70 -2.74
CA ALA A 373 -27.32 -19.08 -3.19
C ALA A 373 -26.24 -19.60 -4.17
N ILE A 374 -25.94 -20.89 -4.08
CA ILE A 374 -24.95 -21.56 -4.94
C ILE A 374 -25.43 -21.54 -6.40
N LYS A 375 -24.55 -21.10 -7.31
CA LYS A 375 -24.77 -20.99 -8.75
C LYS A 375 -23.54 -21.49 -9.50
N ASN A 376 -23.73 -21.96 -10.73
CA ASN A 376 -22.64 -22.37 -11.62
C ASN A 376 -21.93 -21.18 -12.25
N LYS A 377 -21.25 -20.39 -11.42
CA LYS A 377 -20.53 -19.16 -11.78
C LYS A 377 -19.17 -19.14 -11.07
N LEU A 378 -18.18 -18.53 -11.70
CA LEU A 378 -16.87 -18.25 -11.13
C LEU A 378 -16.59 -16.74 -11.26
N ALA A 379 -16.17 -16.08 -10.18
CA ALA A 379 -16.02 -14.62 -10.15
C ALA A 379 -14.91 -14.15 -9.22
N HIS A 380 -14.24 -13.06 -9.57
CA HIS A 380 -13.14 -12.42 -8.83
C HIS A 380 -13.19 -10.90 -8.96
N SER A 381 -14.29 -10.29 -8.50
CA SER A 381 -14.51 -8.84 -8.51
C SER A 381 -15.32 -8.42 -7.27
N SER A 382 -15.04 -7.24 -6.73
CA SER A 382 -15.78 -6.62 -5.62
C SER A 382 -17.17 -6.12 -6.05
N LEU A 383 -17.41 -5.99 -7.35
CA LEU A 383 -18.67 -5.50 -7.92
C LEU A 383 -19.72 -6.60 -8.12
N ILE A 384 -19.33 -7.87 -7.97
CA ILE A 384 -20.25 -9.00 -8.07
C ILE A 384 -21.04 -9.14 -6.78
N THR A 385 -22.37 -9.27 -6.91
CA THR A 385 -23.30 -9.26 -5.77
C THR A 385 -23.97 -10.61 -5.50
N ASP A 386 -23.69 -11.63 -6.32
CA ASP A 386 -24.43 -12.90 -6.32
C ASP A 386 -23.54 -14.16 -6.35
N PHE A 387 -22.29 -14.07 -5.90
CA PHE A 387 -21.39 -15.20 -5.74
C PHE A 387 -21.42 -15.75 -4.30
N HIS A 388 -21.56 -17.07 -4.17
CA HIS A 388 -21.74 -17.77 -2.88
C HIS A 388 -20.46 -17.88 -2.05
N GLY A 389 -19.28 -17.70 -2.68
CA GLY A 389 -17.98 -17.77 -2.03
C GLY A 389 -17.54 -19.18 -1.62
N PHE A 390 -16.23 -19.39 -1.49
CA PHE A 390 -15.66 -20.71 -1.15
C PHE A 390 -16.03 -21.21 0.24
N SER A 391 -16.37 -20.32 1.18
CA SER A 391 -16.84 -20.66 2.52
C SER A 391 -18.11 -21.51 2.52
N SER A 392 -18.88 -21.53 1.42
CA SER A 392 -20.03 -22.43 1.24
C SER A 392 -19.63 -23.89 0.95
N PHE A 393 -18.35 -24.16 0.67
CA PHE A 393 -17.82 -25.50 0.37
C PHE A 393 -16.64 -25.89 1.27
N ILE A 394 -15.93 -24.91 1.84
CA ILE A 394 -14.70 -25.11 2.58
C ILE A 394 -14.86 -24.54 3.99
N THR A 395 -14.70 -25.40 5.00
CA THR A 395 -14.72 -24.97 6.40
C THR A 395 -13.46 -24.15 6.71
N ALA A 396 -13.62 -23.02 7.42
CA ALA A 396 -12.46 -22.28 7.92
C ALA A 396 -11.68 -23.14 8.95
N ARG A 397 -10.36 -23.16 8.85
CA ARG A 397 -9.42 -23.86 9.74
C ARG A 397 -8.55 -22.86 10.49
N SER A 398 -7.92 -23.31 11.58
CA SER A 398 -7.05 -22.44 12.39
C SER A 398 -5.76 -23.13 12.83
N PRO A 399 -4.61 -22.44 12.80
CA PRO A 399 -3.37 -22.88 13.41
C PRO A 399 -3.25 -22.48 14.89
N LEU A 400 -4.22 -21.71 15.42
CA LEU A 400 -4.13 -21.06 16.73
C LEU A 400 -4.47 -22.03 17.86
N GLN A 401 -3.50 -22.86 18.24
CA GLN A 401 -3.64 -23.85 19.29
C GLN A 401 -2.36 -23.94 20.13
N SER A 402 -2.49 -24.02 21.45
CA SER A 402 -1.37 -24.34 22.34
C SER A 402 -1.88 -24.72 23.72
N ASP A 403 -1.21 -25.68 24.34
CA ASP A 403 -1.41 -26.01 25.76
C ASP A 403 -0.55 -25.16 26.69
N ASP A 404 0.42 -24.42 26.15
CA ASP A 404 1.31 -23.57 26.94
C ASP A 404 1.59 -22.22 26.27
N LEU A 405 0.78 -21.23 26.65
CA LEU A 405 0.92 -19.83 26.22
C LEU A 405 2.26 -19.18 26.61
N ALA A 406 3.07 -19.81 27.47
CA ALA A 406 4.43 -19.33 27.74
C ALA A 406 5.38 -19.55 26.54
N ASN A 407 5.18 -20.63 25.79
CA ASN A 407 6.02 -21.00 24.65
C ASN A 407 5.41 -20.60 23.31
N GLU A 408 4.08 -20.45 23.24
CA GLU A 408 3.37 -20.11 22.03
C GLU A 408 2.21 -19.14 22.32
N PRO A 409 2.54 -17.87 22.64
CA PRO A 409 1.54 -16.83 22.85
C PRO A 409 0.79 -16.54 21.54
N PHE A 410 -0.38 -15.93 21.67
CA PHE A 410 -1.11 -15.38 20.54
C PHE A 410 -0.95 -13.86 20.53
N VAL A 411 -0.43 -13.31 19.43
CA VAL A 411 -0.30 -11.87 19.21
C VAL A 411 -0.68 -11.56 17.76
N THR A 412 -1.47 -10.52 17.57
CA THR A 412 -1.76 -9.94 16.25
C THR A 412 -1.86 -8.43 16.38
N TYR A 413 -1.16 -7.71 15.51
CA TYR A 413 -1.32 -6.26 15.31
C TYR A 413 -2.22 -5.95 14.11
N PHE A 414 -2.80 -6.99 13.49
CA PHE A 414 -3.52 -6.91 12.22
C PHE A 414 -2.65 -6.36 11.08
N ASN A 415 -1.34 -6.58 11.16
CA ASN A 415 -0.41 -6.21 10.11
C ASN A 415 -0.58 -7.16 8.91
N LEU A 416 -0.87 -6.59 7.74
CA LEU A 416 -1.05 -7.33 6.48
C LEU A 416 0.27 -7.74 5.80
N GLY A 417 1.42 -7.26 6.28
CA GLY A 417 2.72 -7.49 5.66
C GLY A 417 3.11 -6.42 4.63
N ASN A 418 2.43 -5.27 4.63
CA ASN A 418 2.79 -4.07 3.87
C ASN A 418 2.42 -2.78 4.62
N GLY A 419 2.93 -1.65 4.13
CA GLY A 419 2.52 -0.32 4.58
C GLY A 419 3.15 0.81 3.78
N MET A 420 2.57 2.00 3.88
CA MET A 420 3.17 3.27 3.41
C MET A 420 4.12 3.90 4.44
N PHE A 421 4.14 3.33 5.63
CA PHE A 421 4.97 3.69 6.76
C PHE A 421 5.15 2.46 7.66
N PHE A 422 6.12 2.52 8.56
CA PHE A 422 6.31 1.55 9.62
C PHE A 422 6.20 2.22 10.99
N ASN A 423 5.15 1.90 11.73
CA ASN A 423 4.92 2.36 13.09
C ASN A 423 5.47 1.38 14.13
N ILE A 424 5.89 1.91 15.27
CA ILE A 424 6.18 1.17 16.49
C ILE A 424 5.50 1.91 17.64
N ASN A 425 4.71 1.20 18.44
CA ASN A 425 3.94 1.78 19.54
C ASN A 425 3.05 2.96 19.12
N GLY A 426 2.48 2.90 17.92
CA GLY A 426 1.62 3.95 17.37
C GLY A 426 2.37 5.17 16.83
N GLU A 427 3.71 5.17 16.85
CA GLU A 427 4.55 6.26 16.35
C GLU A 427 5.25 5.86 15.05
N LYS A 428 5.38 6.80 14.11
CA LYS A 428 6.02 6.56 12.81
C LYS A 428 7.55 6.54 12.96
N ASN A 429 8.16 5.37 12.76
CA ASN A 429 9.61 5.18 12.84
C ASN A 429 10.28 5.25 11.47
N PHE A 430 9.55 4.85 10.42
CA PHE A 430 10.05 4.86 9.05
C PHE A 430 8.91 5.25 8.11
N SER A 431 9.19 6.17 7.18
CA SER A 431 8.16 6.82 6.36
C SER A 431 8.07 6.29 4.93
N ASN A 432 8.85 5.26 4.57
CA ASN A 432 8.79 4.69 3.23
C ASN A 432 7.79 3.54 3.15
N GLU A 433 7.35 3.27 1.92
CA GLU A 433 6.64 2.05 1.59
C GLU A 433 7.48 0.81 1.92
N TRP A 434 6.81 -0.27 2.32
CA TRP A 434 7.46 -1.54 2.58
C TRP A 434 6.49 -2.71 2.34
N TYR A 435 7.06 -3.87 2.02
CA TYR A 435 6.38 -5.16 1.88
C TYR A 435 7.28 -6.27 2.39
N ASN A 436 6.73 -7.09 3.28
CA ASN A 436 7.32 -8.35 3.70
C ASN A 436 6.19 -9.25 4.21
N ILE A 437 5.72 -10.17 3.36
CA ILE A 437 4.61 -11.06 3.72
C ILE A 437 4.92 -11.96 4.93
N GLY A 438 6.21 -12.22 5.21
CA GLY A 438 6.63 -12.95 6.41
C GLY A 438 6.27 -12.22 7.71
N MET A 439 6.12 -10.89 7.67
CA MET A 439 5.67 -10.07 8.80
C MET A 439 4.14 -9.99 8.95
N GLN A 440 3.37 -10.64 8.07
CA GLN A 440 1.92 -10.66 8.22
C GLN A 440 1.50 -11.41 9.49
N ASP A 441 0.57 -10.83 10.24
CA ASP A 441 0.08 -11.40 11.50
C ASP A 441 -0.90 -12.56 11.31
N TYR A 442 -1.32 -13.19 12.41
CA TYR A 442 -2.53 -13.99 12.37
C TYR A 442 -3.73 -13.08 12.13
N LEU A 443 -4.42 -13.29 11.02
CA LEU A 443 -5.61 -12.54 10.62
C LEU A 443 -6.89 -13.30 11.03
N PRO A 444 -8.05 -12.61 11.14
CA PRO A 444 -9.29 -13.22 11.57
C PRO A 444 -9.66 -14.48 10.78
N THR A 445 -10.07 -15.54 11.48
CA THR A 445 -10.53 -16.79 10.88
C THR A 445 -11.76 -16.57 10.00
N TRP A 446 -12.67 -15.69 10.43
CA TRP A 446 -13.91 -15.33 9.73
C TRP A 446 -13.92 -13.85 9.36
N ARG A 447 -14.27 -13.54 8.11
CA ARG A 447 -14.30 -12.18 7.56
C ARG A 447 -15.59 -11.96 6.75
N TRP A 448 -16.64 -11.37 7.32
CA TRP A 448 -16.79 -10.97 8.73
C TRP A 448 -18.06 -11.57 9.34
N TRP A 449 -17.89 -12.37 10.40
CA TRP A 449 -19.02 -12.99 11.11
C TRP A 449 -19.62 -12.02 12.11
N LEU A 450 -20.43 -11.10 11.58
CA LEU A 450 -21.19 -10.08 12.31
C LEU A 450 -22.65 -10.51 12.46
N THR A 451 -23.14 -10.55 13.70
CA THR A 451 -24.51 -10.98 14.02
C THR A 451 -25.04 -10.27 15.27
N SER A 452 -26.35 -10.09 15.34
CA SER A 452 -27.06 -9.55 16.51
C SER A 452 -27.20 -10.55 17.67
N LYS A 453 -26.89 -11.83 17.43
CA LYS A 453 -26.88 -12.90 18.44
C LYS A 453 -25.49 -13.52 18.52
N PHE A 454 -25.05 -13.86 19.73
CA PHE A 454 -23.82 -14.62 19.90
C PHE A 454 -23.94 -15.96 19.17
N MET A 455 -22.94 -16.30 18.35
CA MET A 455 -22.97 -17.48 17.47
C MET A 455 -24.20 -17.54 16.55
N GLY A 456 -24.70 -16.38 16.10
CA GLY A 456 -25.79 -16.32 15.13
C GLY A 456 -25.41 -17.02 13.82
N ARG A 457 -26.36 -17.78 13.25
CA ARG A 457 -26.15 -18.64 12.07
C ARG A 457 -27.26 -18.52 11.03
N GLU A 458 -28.29 -17.75 11.34
CA GLU A 458 -29.40 -17.50 10.43
C GLU A 458 -29.21 -16.15 9.75
N GLU A 459 -29.64 -16.01 8.49
CA GLU A 459 -29.65 -14.72 7.78
C GLU A 459 -30.34 -13.62 8.60
N SER A 460 -31.41 -13.97 9.33
CA SER A 460 -32.13 -13.04 10.21
C SER A 460 -31.32 -12.52 11.40
N ASP A 461 -30.18 -13.15 11.73
CA ASP A 461 -29.28 -12.69 12.77
C ASP A 461 -28.35 -11.57 12.26
N VAL A 462 -28.21 -11.38 10.94
CA VAL A 462 -27.35 -10.35 10.32
C VAL A 462 -28.14 -9.04 10.19
N PRO A 463 -27.73 -7.94 10.86
CA PRO A 463 -28.43 -6.67 10.74
C PRO A 463 -28.29 -6.04 9.35
N ALA A 464 -29.38 -5.46 8.83
CA ALA A 464 -29.36 -4.77 7.54
C ALA A 464 -28.54 -3.46 7.55
N ASN A 465 -28.50 -2.78 8.71
CA ASN A 465 -27.60 -1.67 8.99
C ASN A 465 -26.91 -2.00 10.32
N GLY A 466 -25.65 -2.37 10.26
CA GLY A 466 -24.86 -2.76 11.42
C GLY A 466 -23.43 -2.28 11.29
N LEU A 467 -22.55 -2.92 12.05
CA LEU A 467 -21.12 -2.68 11.97
C LEU A 467 -20.54 -3.16 10.64
N LYS A 468 -19.47 -2.50 10.20
CA LYS A 468 -18.59 -2.95 9.13
C LYS A 468 -17.19 -3.08 9.69
N ALA A 469 -16.51 -4.17 9.38
CA ALA A 469 -15.11 -4.38 9.69
C ALA A 469 -14.27 -4.39 8.40
N GLU A 470 -13.09 -3.78 8.44
CA GLU A 470 -12.14 -3.77 7.31
C GLU A 470 -10.71 -3.57 7.81
N PHE A 471 -9.71 -3.99 7.03
CA PHE A 471 -8.34 -3.56 7.28
C PHE A 471 -8.13 -2.13 6.78
N THR A 472 -7.28 -1.38 7.47
CA THR A 472 -6.91 -0.03 7.07
C THR A 472 -5.41 0.24 7.22
N TRP A 473 -4.91 1.20 6.44
CA TRP A 473 -3.56 1.74 6.50
C TRP A 473 -3.57 3.21 6.97
N ASP A 474 -4.70 3.69 7.52
CA ASP A 474 -4.85 5.07 8.00
C ASP A 474 -3.96 5.34 9.24
N ASP A 475 -3.73 4.33 10.08
CA ASP A 475 -2.85 4.32 11.26
C ASP A 475 -2.48 2.87 11.60
N ALA A 476 -1.50 2.64 12.48
CA ALA A 476 -1.16 1.32 13.01
C ALA A 476 -0.44 1.42 14.36
N TRP A 477 -0.66 0.45 15.26
CA TRP A 477 0.16 0.33 16.47
C TRP A 477 1.56 -0.20 16.15
N PHE A 478 1.65 -1.19 15.27
CA PHE A 478 2.90 -1.77 14.79
C PHE A 478 2.80 -2.08 13.30
N GLY A 479 3.86 -1.79 12.54
CA GLY A 479 3.89 -2.00 11.10
C GLY A 479 3.07 -0.94 10.34
N GLY A 480 2.24 -1.36 9.39
CA GLY A 480 1.64 -0.45 8.42
C GLY A 480 0.11 -0.49 8.34
N SER A 481 -0.53 -1.45 9.02
CA SER A 481 -1.98 -1.66 8.96
C SER A 481 -2.55 -2.08 10.30
N CYS A 482 -3.85 -1.84 10.48
CA CYS A 482 -4.64 -2.28 11.62
C CYS A 482 -6.07 -2.63 11.21
N LEU A 483 -6.90 -3.08 12.15
CA LEU A 483 -8.32 -3.37 11.92
C LEU A 483 -9.18 -2.13 12.20
N SER A 484 -10.12 -1.78 11.32
CA SER A 484 -11.13 -0.74 11.51
C SER A 484 -12.51 -1.36 11.69
N ILE A 485 -13.29 -0.83 12.62
CA ILE A 485 -14.71 -1.17 12.81
C ILE A 485 -15.51 0.13 12.88
N GLU A 486 -16.54 0.24 12.05
CA GLU A 486 -17.38 1.43 11.97
C GLU A 486 -18.87 1.10 11.88
N GLY A 487 -19.71 2.05 12.27
CA GLY A 487 -21.16 1.95 12.13
C GLY A 487 -21.92 1.95 13.44
N LYS A 488 -23.25 2.00 13.30
CA LYS A 488 -24.20 2.07 14.42
C LYS A 488 -24.79 0.71 14.72
N THR A 489 -24.86 0.39 16.00
CA THR A 489 -25.54 -0.80 16.50
C THR A 489 -26.02 -0.63 17.93
N GLU A 490 -27.17 -1.21 18.24
CA GLU A 490 -27.60 -1.40 19.63
C GLU A 490 -26.87 -2.60 20.26
N LEU A 491 -26.65 -3.66 19.47
CA LEU A 491 -25.97 -4.88 19.86
C LEU A 491 -25.52 -5.68 18.63
N GLU A 492 -24.22 -5.90 18.49
CA GLU A 492 -23.64 -6.86 17.53
C GLU A 492 -22.41 -7.56 18.09
N TYR A 493 -22.21 -8.80 17.62
CA TYR A 493 -21.09 -9.66 17.92
C TYR A 493 -20.21 -9.80 16.69
N LEU A 494 -18.91 -9.56 16.86
CA LEU A 494 -17.88 -9.80 15.85
C LEU A 494 -17.05 -11.02 16.28
N HIS A 495 -17.27 -12.16 15.64
CA HIS A 495 -16.49 -13.37 15.88
C HIS A 495 -15.22 -13.33 15.02
N LEU A 496 -14.04 -13.39 15.65
CA LEU A 496 -12.77 -13.17 14.95
C LEU A 496 -11.96 -14.45 14.76
N PHE A 497 -11.62 -15.13 15.85
CA PHE A 497 -10.65 -16.23 15.82
C PHE A 497 -11.24 -17.53 16.36
N LYS A 498 -11.03 -18.60 15.59
CA LYS A 498 -11.14 -19.99 16.06
C LYS A 498 -9.83 -20.34 16.75
N THR A 499 -9.89 -20.77 18.01
CA THR A 499 -8.69 -21.04 18.81
C THR A 499 -8.81 -22.36 19.56
N LYS A 500 -7.69 -22.84 20.10
CA LYS A 500 -7.63 -23.97 21.03
C LYS A 500 -6.50 -23.75 22.03
N TYR A 501 -6.67 -22.73 22.87
CA TYR A 501 -5.70 -22.37 23.90
C TYR A 501 -6.15 -22.84 25.27
N SER A 502 -5.33 -23.65 25.94
CA SER A 502 -5.59 -24.09 27.31
C SER A 502 -5.25 -22.95 28.29
N LEU A 503 -6.26 -22.38 28.93
CA LEU A 503 -6.12 -21.19 29.78
C LEU A 503 -5.98 -21.54 31.25
N VAL A 504 -5.13 -20.79 31.94
CA VAL A 504 -4.94 -20.84 33.40
C VAL A 504 -5.26 -19.49 34.04
N SER A 505 -5.49 -19.49 35.35
CA SER A 505 -5.71 -18.24 36.08
C SER A 505 -4.47 -17.34 35.99
N GLY A 506 -4.68 -16.08 35.62
CA GLY A 506 -3.61 -15.09 35.46
C GLY A 506 -3.11 -14.89 34.03
N ASP A 507 -3.52 -15.72 33.07
CA ASP A 507 -3.33 -15.42 31.65
C ASP A 507 -3.97 -14.06 31.30
N LYS A 508 -3.35 -13.32 30.40
CA LYS A 508 -3.72 -11.93 30.09
C LYS A 508 -4.25 -11.85 28.66
N LEU A 509 -5.46 -11.33 28.49
CA LEU A 509 -6.04 -10.96 27.21
C LEU A 509 -6.04 -9.43 27.11
N LEU A 510 -5.37 -8.89 26.09
CA LEU A 510 -5.13 -7.47 25.90
C LEU A 510 -5.63 -7.02 24.52
N ILE A 511 -6.17 -5.81 24.48
CA ILE A 511 -6.49 -5.08 23.25
C ILE A 511 -5.91 -3.68 23.30
N ARG A 512 -5.28 -3.23 22.20
CA ARG A 512 -4.91 -1.83 21.99
C ARG A 512 -5.79 -1.24 20.90
N TYR A 513 -6.43 -0.12 21.20
CA TYR A 513 -7.40 0.49 20.29
C TYR A 513 -7.35 2.02 20.30
N LYS A 514 -7.86 2.64 19.24
CA LYS A 514 -7.98 4.09 19.09
C LYS A 514 -9.34 4.44 18.49
N VAL A 515 -10.15 5.23 19.18
CA VAL A 515 -11.49 5.61 18.71
C VAL A 515 -11.37 6.92 17.93
N LEU A 516 -11.61 6.89 16.63
CA LEU A 516 -11.45 8.05 15.75
C LEU A 516 -12.65 9.01 15.83
N SER A 517 -13.86 8.46 15.96
CA SER A 517 -15.10 9.24 16.00
C SER A 517 -16.20 8.48 16.75
N GLY A 518 -17.21 9.23 17.21
CA GLY A 518 -18.35 8.68 17.93
C GLY A 518 -18.07 8.12 19.31
N SER A 519 -19.01 7.28 19.77
CA SER A 519 -18.99 6.64 21.09
C SER A 519 -19.70 5.29 21.04
N GLY A 520 -19.48 4.46 22.06
CA GLY A 520 -20.13 3.16 22.19
C GLY A 520 -19.61 2.36 23.37
N ASN A 521 -19.87 1.05 23.40
CA ASN A 521 -19.29 0.16 24.38
C ASN A 521 -18.75 -1.11 23.71
N MET A 522 -17.68 -1.66 24.26
CA MET A 522 -17.04 -2.88 23.80
C MET A 522 -16.82 -3.85 24.96
N SER A 523 -17.03 -5.13 24.74
CA SER A 523 -16.67 -6.21 25.65
C SER A 523 -16.00 -7.35 24.88
N TRP A 524 -15.14 -8.10 25.53
CA TRP A 524 -14.75 -9.42 25.01
C TRP A 524 -15.96 -10.34 25.02
N SER A 525 -16.07 -11.18 23.99
CA SER A 525 -17.12 -12.19 23.85
C SER A 525 -16.50 -13.49 23.36
N CYS A 526 -16.30 -14.43 24.29
CA CYS A 526 -15.55 -15.65 24.07
C CYS A 526 -16.42 -16.90 24.26
N MET A 527 -15.91 -18.05 23.80
CA MET A 527 -16.50 -19.37 24.07
C MET A 527 -15.41 -20.37 24.49
N ALA A 528 -15.74 -21.24 25.44
CA ALA A 528 -14.91 -22.38 25.82
C ALA A 528 -15.34 -23.66 25.07
N GLU A 529 -14.41 -24.58 24.80
CA GLU A 529 -14.75 -25.90 24.23
C GLU A 529 -15.70 -26.68 25.18
N GLU A 530 -15.56 -26.50 26.49
CA GLU A 530 -16.39 -27.16 27.50
C GLU A 530 -17.76 -26.50 27.71
N GLY A 531 -18.01 -25.38 27.02
CA GLY A 531 -19.20 -24.53 27.17
C GLY A 531 -19.81 -24.13 25.83
N ILE A 532 -19.89 -25.07 24.89
CA ILE A 532 -20.41 -24.84 23.54
C ILE A 532 -21.76 -24.07 23.59
N GLY A 533 -21.84 -23.00 22.80
CA GLY A 533 -23.02 -22.12 22.71
C GLY A 533 -23.18 -21.12 23.85
N THR A 534 -22.29 -21.11 24.85
CA THR A 534 -22.38 -20.19 25.99
C THR A 534 -21.41 -19.01 25.85
N GLU A 535 -21.94 -17.78 25.82
CA GLU A 535 -21.14 -16.54 25.83
C GLU A 535 -20.40 -16.39 27.18
N VAL A 536 -19.08 -16.20 27.13
CA VAL A 536 -18.28 -15.73 28.25
C VAL A 536 -17.79 -14.33 27.93
N SER A 537 -18.42 -13.33 28.56
CA SER A 537 -18.11 -11.92 28.32
C SER A 537 -17.39 -11.25 29.49
N THR A 538 -16.67 -10.17 29.18
CA THR A 538 -16.13 -9.26 30.21
C THR A 538 -17.12 -8.14 30.52
N ARG A 539 -16.76 -7.28 31.49
CA ARG A 539 -17.46 -6.01 31.68
C ARG A 539 -17.26 -5.12 30.45
N SER A 540 -18.27 -4.31 30.15
CA SER A 540 -18.22 -3.34 29.05
C SER A 540 -17.23 -2.22 29.35
N LYS A 541 -16.36 -1.95 28.38
CA LYS A 541 -15.50 -0.76 28.31
C LYS A 541 -16.24 0.31 27.50
N ALA A 542 -16.45 1.47 28.11
CA ALA A 542 -16.98 2.63 27.39
C ALA A 542 -15.93 3.15 26.39
N LEU A 543 -16.38 3.47 25.19
CA LEU A 543 -15.59 3.97 24.08
C LEU A 543 -15.99 5.41 23.78
N LYS A 544 -14.99 6.27 23.60
CA LYS A 544 -15.16 7.68 23.24
C LYS A 544 -14.00 8.10 22.36
N ALA A 545 -14.28 8.92 21.34
CA ALA A 545 -13.28 9.46 20.45
C ALA A 545 -12.09 10.12 21.19
N GLY A 546 -10.88 9.91 20.66
CA GLY A 546 -9.62 10.43 21.20
C GLY A 546 -8.42 10.12 20.28
N ASN A 547 -7.28 10.77 20.53
CA ASN A 547 -6.11 10.69 19.65
C ASN A 547 -5.09 9.61 20.05
N ASP A 548 -5.27 8.98 21.21
CA ASP A 548 -4.29 8.06 21.79
C ASP A 548 -4.69 6.60 21.57
N TRP A 549 -3.67 5.75 21.45
CA TRP A 549 -3.83 4.30 21.57
C TRP A 549 -4.06 3.95 23.05
N ILE A 550 -5.19 3.31 23.32
CA ILE A 550 -5.62 2.90 24.66
C ILE A 550 -5.40 1.41 24.81
N GLU A 551 -4.73 1.02 25.90
CA GLU A 551 -4.60 -0.37 26.31
C GLU A 551 -5.75 -0.79 27.24
N TYR A 552 -6.31 -1.97 26.98
CA TYR A 552 -7.28 -2.62 27.87
C TYR A 552 -6.92 -4.09 28.07
N GLU A 553 -6.44 -4.41 29.28
CA GLU A 553 -6.10 -5.77 29.71
C GLU A 553 -7.20 -6.36 30.61
N VAL A 554 -7.53 -7.64 30.37
CA VAL A 554 -8.33 -8.47 31.27
C VAL A 554 -7.57 -9.75 31.59
N LYS A 555 -7.58 -10.14 32.87
CA LYS A 555 -6.99 -11.41 33.31
C LYS A 555 -8.01 -12.54 33.28
N VAL A 556 -7.56 -13.74 32.94
CA VAL A 556 -8.30 -14.99 33.11
C VAL A 556 -8.38 -15.31 34.61
N GLY A 557 -9.58 -15.69 35.08
CA GLY A 557 -9.81 -15.98 36.48
C GLY A 557 -11.21 -16.52 36.74
N THR A 558 -11.68 -16.42 37.98
CA THR A 558 -13.02 -16.87 38.41
C THR A 558 -13.91 -15.72 38.91
N SER A 559 -13.36 -14.51 39.06
CA SER A 559 -14.06 -13.31 39.52
C SER A 559 -15.02 -12.76 38.46
N PRO A 560 -16.10 -12.05 38.84
CA PRO A 560 -16.94 -11.28 37.91
C PRO A 560 -16.23 -10.15 37.15
N THR A 561 -15.02 -9.78 37.55
CA THR A 561 -14.18 -8.78 36.85
C THR A 561 -13.14 -9.41 35.92
N SER A 562 -12.96 -10.72 35.97
CA SER A 562 -12.03 -11.48 35.12
C SER A 562 -12.76 -12.15 33.96
N LEU A 563 -12.02 -12.52 32.92
CA LEU A 563 -12.50 -13.44 31.89
C LEU A 563 -12.63 -14.84 32.52
N ARG A 564 -13.86 -15.34 32.67
CA ARG A 564 -14.16 -16.56 33.45
C ARG A 564 -13.89 -17.85 32.69
N LEU A 565 -12.63 -18.03 32.29
CA LEU A 565 -12.13 -19.17 31.51
C LEU A 565 -10.95 -19.88 32.19
N ALA A 566 -10.75 -19.71 33.49
CA ALA A 566 -9.67 -20.41 34.20
C ALA A 566 -9.86 -21.94 34.11
N ASN A 567 -8.80 -22.64 33.70
CA ASN A 567 -8.78 -24.09 33.45
C ASN A 567 -9.80 -24.54 32.39
N LYS A 568 -9.97 -23.72 31.35
CA LYS A 568 -10.82 -23.99 30.18
C LYS A 568 -10.02 -23.85 28.90
N THR A 569 -10.47 -24.50 27.84
CA THR A 569 -9.90 -24.32 26.50
C THR A 569 -10.68 -23.26 25.73
N LEU A 570 -10.03 -22.15 25.37
CA LEU A 570 -10.62 -21.09 24.56
C LEU A 570 -10.86 -21.59 23.13
N ALA A 571 -12.12 -21.69 22.73
CA ALA A 571 -12.56 -22.17 21.40
C ALA A 571 -12.81 -21.03 20.40
N LEU A 572 -13.29 -19.89 20.91
CA LEU A 572 -13.62 -18.70 20.12
C LEU A 572 -13.24 -17.44 20.86
N LEU A 573 -12.56 -16.54 20.15
CA LEU A 573 -12.27 -15.18 20.58
C LEU A 573 -13.00 -14.19 19.66
N GLY A 574 -13.81 -13.32 20.26
CA GLY A 574 -14.58 -12.30 19.56
C GLY A 574 -14.87 -11.08 20.44
N MET A 575 -15.60 -10.13 19.89
CA MET A 575 -15.97 -8.88 20.54
C MET A 575 -17.47 -8.66 20.46
N LYS A 576 -17.99 -7.90 21.43
CA LYS A 576 -19.39 -7.47 21.51
C LYS A 576 -19.42 -5.95 21.59
N PHE A 577 -20.17 -5.33 20.69
CA PHE A 577 -20.39 -3.89 20.64
C PHE A 577 -21.84 -3.57 20.97
N THR A 578 -22.05 -2.51 21.76
CA THR A 578 -23.40 -2.04 22.11
C THR A 578 -23.48 -0.53 22.17
N ASN A 579 -24.63 0.02 21.76
CA ASN A 579 -24.95 1.45 21.79
C ASN A 579 -23.91 2.30 21.05
N THR A 580 -23.46 1.91 19.86
CA THR A 580 -22.54 2.72 19.06
C THR A 580 -23.28 3.86 18.35
N SER A 581 -22.69 5.05 18.28
CA SER A 581 -23.28 6.21 17.59
C SER A 581 -23.20 6.09 16.06
N ASP A 582 -23.96 6.93 15.34
CA ASP A 582 -24.00 6.94 13.86
C ASP A 582 -22.61 7.15 13.22
N ASP A 583 -21.74 7.91 13.87
CA ASP A 583 -20.38 8.26 13.44
C ASP A 583 -19.29 7.39 14.11
N PHE A 584 -19.66 6.30 14.80
CA PHE A 584 -18.69 5.47 15.52
C PHE A 584 -17.65 4.83 14.58
N LYS A 585 -16.36 5.05 14.86
CA LYS A 585 -15.24 4.39 14.20
C LYS A 585 -14.10 4.13 15.19
N ILE A 586 -13.64 2.88 15.26
CA ILE A 586 -12.56 2.42 16.12
C ILE A 586 -11.51 1.65 15.32
N LEU A 587 -10.23 1.91 15.62
CA LEU A 587 -9.09 1.14 15.14
C LEU A 587 -8.62 0.18 16.24
N ILE A 588 -8.34 -1.07 15.89
CA ILE A 588 -7.74 -2.08 16.76
C ILE A 588 -6.34 -2.39 16.23
N GLY A 589 -5.33 -2.03 17.00
CA GLY A 589 -3.91 -2.16 16.65
C GLY A 589 -3.22 -3.33 17.33
N GLU A 590 -3.88 -3.99 18.28
CA GLU A 590 -3.39 -5.24 18.88
C GLU A 590 -4.52 -6.05 19.49
N ILE A 591 -4.45 -7.38 19.33
CA ILE A 591 -5.02 -8.34 20.28
C ILE A 591 -3.92 -9.33 20.68
N SER A 592 -3.73 -9.54 21.98
CA SER A 592 -2.78 -10.53 22.49
C SER A 592 -3.33 -11.36 23.65
N LEU A 593 -2.95 -12.64 23.67
CA LEU A 593 -3.22 -13.59 24.74
C LEU A 593 -1.89 -14.22 25.17
N THR A 594 -1.45 -13.90 26.40
CA THR A 594 -0.12 -14.27 26.91
C THR A 594 -0.19 -14.87 28.30
N ARG A 595 0.75 -15.78 28.63
CA ARG A 595 1.00 -16.21 30.00
C ARG A 595 1.60 -15.04 30.79
N GLY A 596 1.20 -14.85 32.05
CA GLY A 596 1.53 -13.64 32.82
C GLY A 596 3.02 -13.37 33.09
N ALA A 597 3.93 -14.32 32.79
CA ALA A 597 5.38 -14.16 32.83
C ALA A 597 5.91 -13.81 31.43
N ASP A 598 6.88 -12.89 31.34
CA ASP A 598 7.46 -12.49 30.07
C ASP A 598 8.19 -13.68 29.41
N ALA A 599 8.11 -13.75 28.07
CA ALA A 599 8.87 -14.73 27.32
C ALA A 599 10.38 -14.54 27.48
N ILE A 600 11.13 -15.59 27.19
CA ILE A 600 12.60 -15.57 27.25
C ILE A 600 13.13 -14.56 26.21
N THR A 601 13.93 -13.59 26.66
CA THR A 601 14.63 -12.67 25.76
C THR A 601 15.61 -13.45 24.87
N PRO A 602 15.55 -13.31 23.54
CA PRO A 602 16.49 -13.95 22.63
C PRO A 602 17.94 -13.48 22.84
N SER A 603 18.89 -14.32 22.43
CA SER A 603 20.29 -13.92 22.24
C SER A 603 20.41 -12.88 21.13
N ALA A 604 21.41 -11.99 21.23
CA ALA A 604 21.70 -11.05 20.16
C ALA A 604 22.13 -11.78 18.86
N PRO A 605 21.66 -11.36 17.67
CA PRO A 605 22.08 -11.98 16.41
C PRO A 605 23.56 -11.78 16.11
N ILE A 606 24.14 -12.62 15.24
CA ILE A 606 25.53 -12.53 14.80
C ILE A 606 25.55 -12.15 13.32
N ILE A 607 25.96 -10.91 13.00
CA ILE A 607 26.08 -10.44 11.61
C ILE A 607 27.13 -11.26 10.87
N LYS A 608 26.76 -11.78 9.69
CA LYS A 608 27.66 -12.53 8.80
C LYS A 608 28.09 -11.73 7.58
N GLY A 609 27.29 -10.75 7.17
CA GLY A 609 27.69 -9.80 6.15
C GLY A 609 26.70 -8.67 5.94
N THR A 610 27.21 -7.62 5.33
CA THR A 610 26.53 -6.37 5.01
C THR A 610 26.94 -5.91 3.63
N LYS A 611 26.04 -5.21 2.93
CA LYS A 611 26.34 -4.62 1.62
C LYS A 611 25.57 -3.33 1.44
N LEU A 612 26.28 -2.22 1.19
CA LEU A 612 25.65 -0.98 0.76
C LEU A 612 25.47 -1.02 -0.75
N MET A 613 24.33 -0.52 -1.23
CA MET A 613 23.92 -0.55 -2.63
C MET A 613 23.88 0.86 -3.18
N THR A 614 22.70 1.37 -3.54
CA THR A 614 22.51 2.71 -4.09
C THR A 614 22.34 3.72 -2.95
N SER A 615 22.93 4.90 -3.09
CA SER A 615 22.71 6.04 -2.18
C SER A 615 22.28 7.25 -3.00
N ASN A 616 21.36 8.05 -2.48
CA ASN A 616 20.94 9.33 -3.06
C ASN A 616 20.45 10.28 -1.94
N TYR A 617 19.92 11.45 -2.28
CA TYR A 617 19.46 12.42 -1.26
C TYR A 617 18.29 11.93 -0.41
N ARG A 618 17.51 10.94 -0.88
CA ARG A 618 16.38 10.36 -0.15
C ARG A 618 16.80 9.29 0.86
N GLY A 619 17.96 8.68 0.67
CA GLY A 619 18.45 7.64 1.58
C GLY A 619 19.50 6.72 0.97
N ILE A 620 19.73 5.61 1.67
CA ILE A 620 20.68 4.57 1.28
C ILE A 620 20.05 3.17 1.30
N ASP A 621 20.34 2.41 0.26
CA ASP A 621 19.90 1.03 0.11
C ASP A 621 20.97 0.09 0.68
N PHE A 622 20.56 -0.95 1.40
CA PHE A 622 21.50 -1.91 1.96
C PHE A 622 20.92 -3.32 2.10
N LYS A 623 21.81 -4.30 2.23
CA LYS A 623 21.52 -5.66 2.70
C LYS A 623 22.26 -5.98 3.99
N ILE A 624 21.65 -6.83 4.81
CA ILE A 624 22.25 -7.42 6.01
C ILE A 624 21.78 -8.88 6.15
N TYR A 625 22.70 -9.78 6.48
CA TYR A 625 22.38 -11.18 6.80
C TYR A 625 23.17 -11.65 8.01
N TYR A 626 22.56 -12.51 8.80
CA TYR A 626 22.99 -12.86 10.15
C TYR A 626 22.58 -14.28 10.51
N GLU A 627 23.03 -14.75 11.67
CA GLU A 627 22.64 -16.01 12.26
C GLU A 627 22.33 -15.83 13.75
N MET A 628 21.61 -16.79 14.33
CA MET A 628 21.40 -16.87 15.77
C MET A 628 22.30 -17.92 16.40
N ALA A 629 22.81 -17.63 17.59
CA ALA A 629 23.41 -18.67 18.42
C ALA A 629 22.31 -19.68 18.80
N SER A 630 22.59 -20.97 18.59
CA SER A 630 21.67 -22.05 18.92
C SER A 630 22.44 -23.24 19.48
N ASP A 631 21.93 -23.80 20.59
CA ASP A 631 22.41 -25.07 21.13
C ASP A 631 21.84 -26.28 20.37
N ILE A 632 20.87 -26.02 19.47
CA ILE A 632 20.23 -27.02 18.62
C ILE A 632 20.88 -26.96 17.25
N VAL A 633 22.06 -27.58 17.13
CA VAL A 633 22.73 -27.78 15.84
C VAL A 633 22.67 -29.25 15.50
N THR A 634 21.56 -29.69 14.90
CA THR A 634 21.53 -30.98 14.20
C THR A 634 22.03 -30.73 12.78
N PRO A 635 23.20 -31.26 12.38
CA PRO A 635 23.73 -31.02 11.04
C PRO A 635 22.72 -31.39 9.96
N GLY A 636 22.37 -30.42 9.11
CA GLY A 636 21.43 -30.61 8.00
C GLY A 636 19.96 -30.31 8.30
N GLU A 637 19.61 -29.90 9.52
CA GLU A 637 18.26 -29.40 9.84
C GLU A 637 18.26 -27.86 9.95
N PRO A 638 17.21 -27.16 9.47
CA PRO A 638 17.09 -25.72 9.66
C PRO A 638 16.79 -25.40 11.13
N VAL A 639 17.32 -24.27 11.60
CA VAL A 639 16.97 -23.67 12.90
C VAL A 639 15.81 -22.70 12.68
N TYR A 640 14.73 -22.84 13.44
CA TYR A 640 13.57 -21.97 13.35
C TYR A 640 13.61 -20.87 14.40
N ASN A 641 12.86 -19.79 14.20
CA ASN A 641 12.85 -18.65 15.11
C ASN A 641 12.40 -19.03 16.53
N GLU A 642 11.43 -19.95 16.65
CA GLU A 642 10.99 -20.47 17.96
C GLU A 642 12.08 -21.25 18.70
N ASP A 643 13.02 -21.91 17.99
CA ASP A 643 14.13 -22.65 18.61
C ASP A 643 15.13 -21.72 19.30
N VAL A 644 15.07 -20.42 18.98
CA VAL A 644 15.90 -19.35 19.53
C VAL A 644 15.04 -18.25 20.18
N ASN A 645 13.84 -18.62 20.63
CA ASN A 645 12.89 -17.78 21.37
C ASN A 645 12.46 -16.49 20.65
N THR A 646 12.60 -16.43 19.32
CA THR A 646 12.40 -15.22 18.52
C THR A 646 11.07 -15.27 17.76
N TRP A 647 10.38 -14.14 17.67
CA TRP A 647 9.26 -13.93 16.74
C TRP A 647 9.74 -13.34 15.42
N TYR A 648 10.43 -12.20 15.49
CA TYR A 648 10.95 -11.47 14.33
C TYR A 648 12.20 -10.67 14.71
N TYR A 649 12.84 -10.08 13.71
CA TYR A 649 14.03 -9.26 13.82
C TYR A 649 13.71 -7.81 13.44
N LYS A 650 14.31 -6.85 14.15
CA LYS A 650 14.27 -5.43 13.78
C LYS A 650 15.58 -5.03 13.12
N ILE A 651 15.49 -4.28 12.04
CA ILE A 651 16.63 -3.83 11.25
C ILE A 651 16.85 -2.34 11.46
N TYR A 652 18.10 -1.97 11.72
CA TYR A 652 18.49 -0.61 12.08
C TYR A 652 19.58 -0.07 11.16
N ILE A 653 19.63 1.25 11.08
CA ILE A 653 20.74 2.02 10.52
C ILE A 653 21.18 3.09 11.52
N GLN A 654 22.46 3.40 11.55
CA GLN A 654 22.98 4.57 12.26
C GLN A 654 24.10 5.20 11.43
N GLN A 655 23.88 6.45 11.01
CA GLN A 655 24.94 7.29 10.44
C GLN A 655 25.86 7.80 11.55
N GLU A 656 27.14 7.96 11.24
CA GLU A 656 28.12 8.49 12.18
C GLU A 656 27.66 9.85 12.73
N GLY A 657 27.53 9.93 14.06
CA GLY A 657 27.05 11.13 14.77
C GLY A 657 25.53 11.29 14.86
N ALA A 658 24.74 10.45 14.19
CA ALA A 658 23.27 10.50 14.22
C ALA A 658 22.65 9.49 15.21
N GLU A 659 21.38 9.68 15.55
CA GLU A 659 20.59 8.68 16.27
C GLU A 659 20.33 7.45 15.39
N LYS A 660 20.13 6.28 16.03
CA LYS A 660 19.74 5.06 15.31
C LYS A 660 18.30 5.16 14.82
N VAL A 661 18.02 4.59 13.65
CA VAL A 661 16.66 4.49 13.09
C VAL A 661 16.33 3.03 12.83
N MET A 662 15.12 2.60 13.24
CA MET A 662 14.56 1.29 12.86
C MET A 662 13.88 1.43 11.50
N CYS A 663 14.31 0.64 10.52
CA CYS A 663 13.83 0.76 9.14
C CYS A 663 12.73 -0.26 8.79
N THR A 664 12.85 -1.49 9.28
CA THR A 664 11.92 -2.58 8.94
C THR A 664 12.02 -3.75 9.92
N ALA A 665 11.11 -4.70 9.80
CA ALA A 665 11.14 -5.99 10.49
C ALA A 665 11.05 -7.16 9.52
N THR A 666 11.55 -8.32 9.93
CA THR A 666 11.52 -9.56 9.12
C THR A 666 11.53 -10.81 9.99
N THR A 667 10.95 -11.91 9.50
CA THR A 667 11.12 -13.26 10.07
C THR A 667 12.38 -13.96 9.56
N SER A 668 12.90 -13.53 8.41
CA SER A 668 14.10 -14.10 7.80
C SER A 668 15.37 -13.66 8.52
N TRP A 669 16.43 -14.46 8.40
CA TRP A 669 17.77 -14.10 8.88
C TRP A 669 18.55 -13.25 7.88
N ALA A 670 17.84 -12.64 6.93
CA ALA A 670 18.34 -11.59 6.07
C ALA A 670 17.26 -10.53 5.84
N ALA A 671 17.74 -9.32 5.59
CA ALA A 671 16.91 -8.19 5.21
C ALA A 671 17.65 -7.34 4.19
N TYR A 672 16.88 -6.62 3.41
CA TYR A 672 17.39 -5.46 2.69
C TYR A 672 16.45 -4.29 2.92
N VAL A 673 16.99 -3.08 2.83
CA VAL A 673 16.25 -1.83 3.02
C VAL A 673 16.50 -0.93 1.84
N VAL A 674 15.46 -0.25 1.37
CA VAL A 674 15.54 0.76 0.30
C VAL A 674 15.25 2.13 0.88
N SER A 675 16.09 3.09 0.51
CA SER A 675 16.06 4.48 0.91
C SER A 675 16.04 4.65 2.44
N ALA A 676 16.89 3.90 3.14
CA ALA A 676 17.07 4.06 4.58
C ALA A 676 17.52 5.50 4.89
N PRO A 677 17.04 6.12 5.99
CA PRO A 677 17.23 7.55 6.21
C PRO A 677 18.70 7.90 6.45
N ARG A 678 19.13 9.05 5.94
CA ARG A 678 20.44 9.64 6.21
C ARG A 678 20.37 11.16 6.13
N GLU A 679 21.22 11.83 6.88
CA GLU A 679 21.44 13.27 6.79
C GLU A 679 22.50 13.55 5.72
N ILE A 680 22.20 14.46 4.79
CA ILE A 680 23.09 14.79 3.66
C ILE A 680 24.37 15.46 4.15
N GLU A 681 24.27 16.34 5.16
CA GLU A 681 25.39 17.03 5.79
C GLU A 681 26.01 16.22 6.95
N GLY A 682 25.54 14.99 7.18
CA GLY A 682 26.01 14.11 8.26
C GLY A 682 27.34 13.42 7.95
N GLY A 683 27.76 12.53 8.87
CA GLY A 683 28.97 11.73 8.70
C GLY A 683 28.93 10.86 7.44
N ASN A 684 30.08 10.63 6.80
CA ASN A 684 30.17 9.87 5.55
C ASN A 684 30.19 8.34 5.74
N ARG A 685 29.94 7.86 6.95
CA ARG A 685 29.93 6.44 7.31
C ARG A 685 28.64 6.06 8.03
N ILE A 686 28.22 4.81 7.83
CA ILE A 686 27.05 4.23 8.49
C ILE A 686 27.38 2.86 9.06
N LYS A 687 26.65 2.43 10.08
CA LYS A 687 26.63 1.03 10.51
C LYS A 687 25.20 0.49 10.46
N LEU A 688 25.10 -0.80 10.17
CA LEU A 688 23.83 -1.52 10.06
C LEU A 688 23.65 -2.37 11.32
N GLY A 689 22.42 -2.43 11.83
CA GLY A 689 22.09 -3.09 13.08
C GLY A 689 20.97 -4.10 12.95
N VAL A 690 20.98 -5.11 13.80
CA VAL A 690 19.88 -6.09 13.93
C VAL A 690 19.69 -6.48 15.40
N SER A 691 18.44 -6.65 15.81
CA SER A 691 18.06 -7.26 17.10
C SER A 691 16.97 -8.31 16.90
N ALA A 692 16.85 -9.22 17.87
CA ALA A 692 15.83 -10.26 17.90
C ALA A 692 14.76 -9.92 18.94
N VAL A 693 13.48 -10.10 18.58
CA VAL A 693 12.33 -9.84 19.45
C VAL A 693 11.74 -11.16 19.93
N SER A 694 11.43 -11.27 21.20
CA SER A 694 10.84 -12.47 21.82
C SER A 694 9.50 -12.89 21.21
N ILE A 695 9.14 -14.17 21.39
CA ILE A 695 7.90 -14.79 20.90
C ILE A 695 6.60 -14.06 21.31
N ASP A 696 6.59 -13.30 22.40
CA ASP A 696 5.44 -12.51 22.85
C ASP A 696 5.50 -11.04 22.44
N GLY A 697 6.58 -10.61 21.77
CA GLY A 697 6.79 -9.24 21.32
C GLY A 697 7.20 -8.24 22.40
N LYS A 698 7.45 -8.68 23.64
CA LYS A 698 7.62 -7.76 24.80
C LYS A 698 9.06 -7.47 25.16
N SER A 699 9.99 -8.39 24.90
CA SER A 699 11.42 -8.21 25.12
C SER A 699 12.23 -8.28 23.83
N GLU A 700 13.38 -7.61 23.80
CA GLU A 700 14.27 -7.49 22.64
C GLU A 700 15.72 -7.70 23.09
N SER A 701 16.53 -8.36 22.26
CA SER A 701 17.97 -8.50 22.48
C SER A 701 18.69 -7.15 22.37
N ASP A 702 19.96 -7.10 22.78
CA ASP A 702 20.84 -6.02 22.36
C ASP A 702 20.93 -5.95 20.82
N ILE A 703 21.16 -4.74 20.29
CA ILE A 703 21.39 -4.54 18.86
C ILE A 703 22.82 -4.93 18.53
N THR A 704 22.99 -5.91 17.65
CA THR A 704 24.28 -6.21 17.04
C THR A 704 24.52 -5.25 15.90
N TRP A 705 25.67 -4.57 15.91
CA TRP A 705 26.07 -3.60 14.89
C TRP A 705 27.18 -4.15 14.00
N SER A 706 27.17 -3.78 12.72
CA SER A 706 28.33 -3.92 11.84
C SER A 706 29.43 -2.93 12.22
N ASP A 707 30.62 -3.13 11.65
CA ASP A 707 31.60 -2.05 11.52
C ASP A 707 31.01 -0.88 10.73
N TYR A 708 31.63 0.30 10.87
CA TYR A 708 31.30 1.45 10.01
C TYR A 708 31.69 1.15 8.57
N LEU A 709 30.77 1.43 7.66
CA LEU A 709 30.87 1.29 6.21
C LEU A 709 30.87 2.67 5.59
N ASP A 710 31.77 2.91 4.64
CA ASP A 710 31.78 4.16 3.86
C ASP A 710 30.55 4.21 2.95
N ILE A 711 29.83 5.33 3.01
CA ILE A 711 28.68 5.58 2.14
C ILE A 711 29.19 5.64 0.67
N PRO A 712 28.56 4.90 -0.26
CA PRO A 712 28.95 4.96 -1.67
C PRO A 712 28.64 6.34 -2.26
N GLU A 713 29.29 6.66 -3.39
CA GLU A 713 29.00 7.88 -4.14
C GLU A 713 27.49 7.98 -4.43
N SER A 714 26.91 9.13 -4.12
CA SER A 714 25.47 9.32 -4.21
C SER A 714 25.05 9.62 -5.64
N VAL A 715 24.06 8.88 -6.12
CA VAL A 715 23.42 9.11 -7.42
C VAL A 715 22.55 10.36 -7.30
N ILE A 716 22.74 11.29 -8.23
CA ILE A 716 21.91 12.51 -8.34
C ILE A 716 20.58 12.15 -9.00
N ILE A 717 19.49 12.58 -8.38
CA ILE A 717 18.14 12.45 -8.93
C ILE A 717 17.80 13.77 -9.64
N GLU A 718 17.75 13.71 -10.96
CA GLU A 718 17.35 14.84 -11.81
C GLU A 718 15.89 15.25 -11.55
N GLY A 719 15.63 16.55 -11.50
CA GLY A 719 14.29 17.09 -11.33
C GLY A 719 14.28 18.55 -10.87
N ILE A 720 13.14 19.21 -11.09
CA ILE A 720 12.94 20.61 -10.72
C ILE A 720 11.57 20.81 -10.06
N GLU A 721 11.52 21.64 -9.03
CA GLU A 721 10.30 22.00 -8.32
C GLU A 721 10.15 23.50 -8.13
N ILE A 722 8.90 23.92 -7.92
CA ILE A 722 8.50 25.30 -7.59
C ILE A 722 7.68 25.27 -6.31
N ASP A 723 7.92 26.22 -5.41
CA ASP A 723 7.30 26.25 -4.07
C ASP A 723 5.83 26.71 -4.06
N LYS A 724 5.33 27.25 -5.17
CA LYS A 724 3.96 27.76 -5.29
C LYS A 724 3.28 27.27 -6.56
N ALA A 725 2.13 26.61 -6.40
CA ALA A 725 1.31 26.12 -7.51
C ALA A 725 0.59 27.26 -8.28
N VAL A 726 0.32 28.38 -7.61
CA VAL A 726 -0.28 29.59 -8.19
C VAL A 726 0.47 30.81 -7.66
N ILE A 727 0.98 31.63 -8.58
CA ILE A 727 1.80 32.80 -8.27
C ILE A 727 1.05 34.06 -8.69
N LYS A 728 1.15 35.14 -7.92
CA LYS A 728 0.62 36.47 -8.27
C LYS A 728 1.71 37.42 -8.73
N ALA A 729 1.33 38.44 -9.49
CA ALA A 729 2.27 39.50 -9.85
C ALA A 729 2.90 40.11 -8.59
N ARG A 730 4.24 40.24 -8.61
CA ARG A 730 5.11 40.71 -7.52
C ARG A 730 5.12 39.80 -6.28
N GLU A 731 4.57 38.60 -6.39
CA GLU A 731 4.72 37.57 -5.37
C GLU A 731 6.04 36.84 -5.57
N GLU A 732 6.80 36.67 -4.48
CA GLU A 732 8.04 35.90 -4.49
C GLU A 732 7.73 34.40 -4.60
N PHE A 733 8.52 33.70 -5.40
CA PHE A 733 8.51 32.24 -5.52
C PHE A 733 9.94 31.72 -5.68
N THR A 734 10.13 30.44 -5.43
CA THR A 734 11.41 29.74 -5.57
C THR A 734 11.28 28.56 -6.51
N ALA A 735 12.14 28.52 -7.53
CA ALA A 735 12.39 27.33 -8.34
C ALA A 735 13.73 26.73 -7.95
N LYS A 736 13.83 25.41 -7.80
CA LYS A 736 15.06 24.73 -7.38
C LYS A 736 15.15 23.30 -7.89
N TYR A 737 16.36 22.75 -7.95
CA TYR A 737 16.53 21.32 -8.15
C TYR A 737 15.84 20.54 -7.03
N THR A 738 15.20 19.42 -7.37
CA THR A 738 14.56 18.54 -6.39
C THR A 738 15.58 17.85 -5.50
N ASP A 739 16.74 17.52 -6.06
CA ASP A 739 17.85 16.92 -5.32
C ASP A 739 18.79 18.03 -4.80
N PRO A 740 18.90 18.24 -3.48
CA PRO A 740 19.78 19.25 -2.90
C PRO A 740 21.27 18.97 -3.11
N MET A 741 21.65 17.74 -3.50
CA MET A 741 23.02 17.35 -3.85
C MET A 741 23.39 17.65 -5.30
N HIS A 742 22.43 18.11 -6.12
CA HIS A 742 22.67 18.41 -7.53
C HIS A 742 23.75 19.50 -7.70
N SER A 743 24.57 19.38 -8.74
CA SER A 743 25.56 20.42 -9.06
C SER A 743 24.88 21.74 -9.43
N ALA A 744 25.48 22.87 -9.08
CA ALA A 744 24.93 24.16 -9.43
C ALA A 744 24.74 24.31 -10.95
N ALA A 745 23.60 24.85 -11.38
CA ALA A 745 23.43 25.31 -12.75
C ALA A 745 24.41 26.46 -13.00
N THR A 746 24.88 26.63 -14.23
CA THR A 746 25.66 27.82 -14.58
C THR A 746 24.76 29.05 -14.66
N ARG A 747 23.50 28.89 -15.11
CA ARG A 747 22.54 29.99 -15.18
C ARG A 747 21.10 29.55 -15.08
N TRP A 748 20.30 30.36 -14.39
CA TRP A 748 18.84 30.30 -14.30
C TRP A 748 18.25 31.48 -15.06
N GLU A 749 17.40 31.24 -16.05
CA GLU A 749 16.69 32.29 -16.79
C GLU A 749 15.19 32.01 -16.79
N ILE A 750 14.38 33.02 -16.46
CA ILE A 750 12.93 32.96 -16.62
C ILE A 750 12.56 33.82 -17.82
N ARG A 751 11.85 33.23 -18.78
CA ARG A 751 11.53 33.86 -20.07
C ARG A 751 10.03 33.89 -20.30
N LYS A 752 9.50 34.97 -20.88
CA LYS A 752 8.08 35.04 -21.25
C LYS A 752 7.79 33.98 -22.33
N ALA A 753 6.82 33.11 -22.10
CA ALA A 753 6.51 32.02 -23.06
C ALA A 753 5.93 32.53 -24.40
N SER A 754 5.41 33.77 -24.43
CA SER A 754 4.79 34.38 -25.60
C SER A 754 5.80 34.78 -26.69
N ASP A 755 6.96 35.31 -26.29
CA ASP A 755 7.95 35.92 -27.18
C ASP A 755 9.41 35.54 -26.85
N ASN A 756 9.62 34.69 -25.84
CA ASN A 756 10.92 34.22 -25.36
C ASN A 756 11.84 35.35 -24.82
N SER A 757 11.28 36.52 -24.47
CA SER A 757 12.04 37.60 -23.83
C SER A 757 12.43 37.23 -22.39
N ILE A 758 13.63 37.62 -21.96
CA ILE A 758 14.13 37.32 -20.60
C ILE A 758 13.45 38.26 -19.60
N ALA A 759 12.73 37.67 -18.64
CA ALA A 759 12.11 38.38 -17.53
C ALA A 759 13.03 38.43 -16.29
N PHE A 760 13.87 37.40 -16.11
CA PHE A 760 14.81 37.33 -14.99
C PHE A 760 16.01 36.44 -15.34
N THR A 761 17.19 36.76 -14.78
CA THR A 761 18.41 35.95 -14.90
C THR A 761 19.16 35.92 -13.57
N LYS A 762 19.69 34.76 -13.20
CA LYS A 762 20.65 34.56 -12.11
C LYS A 762 21.76 33.63 -12.57
N GLU A 763 23.01 34.03 -12.36
CA GLU A 763 24.19 33.17 -12.59
C GLU A 763 24.41 32.27 -11.37
N GLY A 764 24.68 31.00 -11.61
CA GLY A 764 25.03 30.03 -10.56
C GLY A 764 23.87 29.59 -9.65
N GLY A 765 24.12 28.51 -8.92
CA GLY A 765 23.29 28.03 -7.81
C GLY A 765 22.40 26.83 -8.15
N THR A 766 21.80 26.25 -7.10
CA THR A 766 20.86 25.12 -7.17
C THR A 766 19.39 25.54 -7.07
N SER A 767 19.17 26.85 -6.88
CA SER A 767 17.85 27.47 -6.77
C SER A 767 17.86 28.91 -7.23
N VAL A 768 16.68 29.42 -7.55
CA VAL A 768 16.40 30.83 -7.85
C VAL A 768 15.13 31.26 -7.14
N THR A 769 15.23 32.37 -6.40
CA THR A 769 14.09 33.03 -5.75
C THR A 769 13.91 34.39 -6.39
N THR A 770 12.71 34.70 -6.88
CA THR A 770 12.41 35.96 -7.57
C THR A 770 10.92 36.26 -7.56
N SER A 771 10.52 37.41 -8.11
CA SER A 771 9.13 37.76 -8.39
C SER A 771 9.00 38.34 -9.80
N LEU A 772 7.83 38.17 -10.42
CA LEU A 772 7.55 38.64 -11.77
C LEU A 772 6.43 39.69 -11.74
N THR A 773 6.50 40.71 -12.59
CA THR A 773 5.60 41.87 -12.51
C THR A 773 4.32 41.76 -13.33
N GLU A 774 4.28 40.84 -14.28
CA GLU A 774 3.17 40.67 -15.22
C GLU A 774 2.56 39.28 -15.09
N ASP A 775 1.27 39.19 -15.38
CA ASP A 775 0.57 37.90 -15.47
C ASP A 775 0.95 37.19 -16.76
N GLY A 776 0.98 35.86 -16.73
CA GLY A 776 1.24 35.03 -17.89
C GLY A 776 1.99 33.74 -17.59
N LEU A 777 2.29 33.03 -18.67
CA LEU A 777 3.12 31.84 -18.66
C LEU A 777 4.59 32.20 -18.91
N TYR A 778 5.47 31.65 -18.10
CA TYR A 778 6.91 31.83 -18.24
C TYR A 778 7.61 30.48 -18.28
N ASP A 779 8.59 30.37 -19.18
CA ASP A 779 9.48 29.25 -19.32
C ASP A 779 10.65 29.41 -18.34
N LEU A 780 11.11 28.29 -17.78
CA LEU A 780 12.36 28.23 -17.02
C LEU A 780 13.45 27.60 -17.87
N ALA A 781 14.49 28.36 -18.19
CA ALA A 781 15.67 27.88 -18.91
C ALA A 781 16.83 27.69 -17.92
N LEU A 782 17.34 26.46 -17.83
CA LEU A 782 18.48 26.08 -17.00
C LEU A 782 19.68 25.81 -17.90
N THR A 783 20.76 26.58 -17.74
CA THR A 783 22.04 26.30 -18.38
C THR A 783 22.95 25.58 -17.39
N PHE A 784 23.59 24.50 -17.83
CA PHE A 784 24.57 23.73 -17.05
C PHE A 784 25.67 23.14 -17.94
N LEU A 785 26.80 22.77 -17.34
CA LEU A 785 27.93 22.18 -18.06
C LEU A 785 27.70 20.68 -18.30
N LYS A 786 27.60 20.28 -19.56
CA LYS A 786 27.60 18.89 -20.00
C LYS A 786 28.80 18.65 -20.91
N ASN A 787 29.71 17.75 -20.53
CA ASN A 787 30.97 17.50 -21.26
C ASN A 787 31.76 18.80 -21.53
N SER A 788 31.87 19.65 -20.51
CA SER A 788 32.55 20.96 -20.60
C SER A 788 31.95 21.94 -21.62
N LYS A 789 30.67 21.77 -21.99
CA LYS A 789 29.91 22.69 -22.84
C LYS A 789 28.62 23.10 -22.14
N ASP A 790 28.27 24.38 -22.23
CA ASP A 790 26.98 24.86 -21.78
C ASP A 790 25.86 24.19 -22.59
N THR A 791 24.95 23.54 -21.89
CA THR A 791 23.72 22.95 -22.41
C THR A 791 22.56 23.62 -21.70
N THR A 792 21.51 23.99 -22.43
CA THR A 792 20.31 24.61 -21.85
C THR A 792 19.11 23.70 -22.00
N GLU A 793 18.44 23.43 -20.89
CA GLU A 793 17.14 22.76 -20.84
C GLU A 793 16.04 23.79 -20.56
N ILE A 794 14.87 23.63 -21.19
CA ILE A 794 13.75 24.59 -21.07
C ILE A 794 12.50 23.86 -20.57
N TYR A 795 12.01 24.28 -19.42
CA TYR A 795 10.75 23.84 -18.82
C TYR A 795 9.67 24.86 -19.21
N ARG A 796 8.86 24.49 -20.19
CA ARG A 796 7.88 25.41 -20.82
C ARG A 796 6.68 25.67 -19.91
N GLY A 797 6.32 26.94 -19.75
CA GLY A 797 5.19 27.38 -18.92
C GLY A 797 5.31 27.00 -17.43
N PHE A 798 6.54 26.71 -16.97
CA PHE A 798 6.86 26.25 -15.61
C PHE A 798 6.40 27.23 -14.52
N VAL A 799 6.56 28.53 -14.76
CA VAL A 799 6.11 29.56 -13.82
C VAL A 799 4.79 30.15 -14.33
N GLN A 800 3.76 30.08 -13.49
CA GLN A 800 2.37 30.44 -13.83
C GLN A 800 1.90 31.61 -12.97
N VAL A 801 1.94 32.82 -13.54
CA VAL A 801 1.54 34.05 -12.86
C VAL A 801 0.13 34.43 -13.27
N SER A 802 -0.77 34.54 -12.31
CA SER A 802 -2.21 34.79 -12.53
C SER A 802 -2.68 36.07 -11.85
N GLY A 803 -3.77 36.63 -12.37
CA GLY A 803 -4.41 37.81 -11.81
C GLY A 803 -4.91 37.58 -10.37
N SER A 804 -5.04 38.66 -9.60
CA SER A 804 -5.48 38.58 -8.19
C SER A 804 -6.94 38.13 -8.03
N GLU A 805 -7.78 38.36 -9.04
CA GLU A 805 -9.20 38.06 -9.05
C GLU A 805 -9.54 36.57 -8.95
N VAL A 806 -8.62 35.68 -9.32
CA VAL A 806 -8.80 34.22 -9.18
C VAL A 806 -8.40 33.71 -7.79
N GLY A 807 -8.07 34.58 -6.83
CA GLY A 807 -7.62 34.21 -5.48
C GLY A 807 -6.19 33.68 -5.46
N ALA A 808 -5.57 33.57 -4.29
CA ALA A 808 -4.14 33.21 -4.13
C ALA A 808 -3.96 32.03 -3.17
N LEU A 809 -2.76 31.44 -3.11
CA LEU A 809 -2.40 30.51 -2.04
C LEU A 809 -2.52 31.25 -0.68
N PRO A 810 -3.19 30.66 0.33
CA PRO A 810 -3.31 31.29 1.63
C PRO A 810 -1.95 31.36 2.33
N GLU A 811 -1.77 32.33 3.22
CA GLU A 811 -0.54 32.51 4.00
C GLU A 811 -0.90 33.08 5.38
N ILE A 812 -0.36 32.49 6.44
CA ILE A 812 -0.52 32.89 7.83
C ILE A 812 0.65 33.79 8.23
N LYS A 813 0.40 35.10 8.23
CA LYS A 813 1.40 36.09 8.64
C LYS A 813 1.60 36.08 10.15
N GLU A 814 0.51 36.11 10.90
CA GLU A 814 0.53 36.15 12.37
C GLU A 814 -0.45 35.13 12.96
N LEU A 815 -0.07 34.51 14.07
CA LEU A 815 -0.92 33.63 14.87
C LEU A 815 -0.75 33.97 16.34
N LYS A 816 -1.84 34.32 17.01
CA LYS A 816 -1.86 34.83 18.38
C LYS A 816 -2.79 34.03 19.27
N ALA A 817 -2.45 33.92 20.54
CA ALA A 817 -3.33 33.48 21.62
C ALA A 817 -3.43 34.58 22.68
N ASN A 818 -4.64 35.02 23.04
CA ASN A 818 -4.91 36.16 23.93
C ASN A 818 -4.10 37.42 23.57
N GLY A 819 -3.93 37.69 22.27
CA GLY A 819 -3.17 38.83 21.75
C GLY A 819 -1.63 38.67 21.76
N SER A 820 -1.10 37.56 22.28
CA SER A 820 0.33 37.25 22.29
C SER A 820 0.72 36.32 21.14
N GLU A 821 1.90 36.52 20.52
CA GLU A 821 2.50 35.58 19.55
C GLU A 821 3.42 34.54 20.23
N THR A 822 3.66 34.71 21.52
CA THR A 822 4.49 33.83 22.35
C THR A 822 3.64 33.18 23.44
N GLN A 823 4.19 32.16 24.10
CA GLN A 823 3.50 31.36 25.12
C GLN A 823 2.66 32.20 26.10
N ILE A 824 1.45 31.71 26.38
CA ILE A 824 0.53 32.28 27.39
C ILE A 824 0.28 31.28 28.53
N GLU A 825 -0.14 31.80 29.69
CA GLU A 825 -0.56 31.00 30.85
C GLU A 825 -1.99 31.37 31.24
N VAL A 826 -2.84 30.36 31.39
CA VAL A 826 -4.27 30.52 31.70
C VAL A 826 -4.71 29.51 32.78
N ALA A 827 -5.74 29.86 33.53
CA ALA A 827 -6.35 28.93 34.47
C ALA A 827 -7.12 27.81 33.72
N LYS A 828 -7.35 26.69 34.39
CA LYS A 828 -8.20 25.61 33.86
C LYS A 828 -9.60 26.13 33.54
N GLU A 829 -10.18 25.66 32.44
CA GLU A 829 -11.46 26.13 31.88
C GLU A 829 -11.47 27.62 31.46
N ALA A 830 -10.37 28.36 31.61
CA ALA A 830 -10.32 29.74 31.15
C ALA A 830 -10.37 29.79 29.61
N GLU A 831 -11.07 30.81 29.11
CA GLU A 831 -11.19 31.04 27.68
C GLU A 831 -9.86 31.57 27.11
N VAL A 832 -9.43 30.94 26.02
CA VAL A 832 -8.30 31.34 25.21
C VAL A 832 -8.83 31.76 23.85
N GLU A 833 -8.63 33.01 23.49
CA GLU A 833 -8.91 33.51 22.15
C GLU A 833 -7.69 33.28 21.26
N PHE A 834 -7.84 32.43 20.24
CA PHE A 834 -6.86 32.32 19.17
C PHE A 834 -7.29 33.19 17.99
N SER A 835 -6.36 33.97 17.45
CA SER A 835 -6.62 34.85 16.29
C SER A 835 -5.46 34.80 15.30
N TYR A 836 -5.74 35.01 14.03
CA TYR A 836 -4.71 35.09 12.99
C TYR A 836 -4.85 36.32 12.10
N ILE A 837 -3.73 36.71 11.48
CA ILE A 837 -3.68 37.63 10.34
C ILE A 837 -3.14 36.86 9.14
N GLY A 838 -3.93 36.82 8.06
CA GLY A 838 -3.60 36.14 6.82
C GLY A 838 -3.36 37.09 5.64
N LYS A 839 -2.92 36.54 4.52
CA LYS A 839 -2.89 37.21 3.20
C LYS A 839 -4.28 37.20 2.56
N GLU A 840 -4.60 38.22 1.76
CA GLU A 840 -5.78 38.19 0.89
C GLU A 840 -5.64 37.06 -0.13
N ALA A 841 -6.52 36.08 -0.05
CA ALA A 841 -6.40 34.82 -0.80
C ALA A 841 -7.71 34.39 -1.47
N ASP A 842 -8.82 35.06 -1.16
CA ASP A 842 -10.13 34.73 -1.73
C ASP A 842 -10.29 35.30 -3.16
N GLY A 843 -11.16 34.68 -3.96
CA GLY A 843 -11.41 35.09 -5.34
C GLY A 843 -12.38 34.18 -6.08
N THR A 844 -12.43 34.28 -7.40
CA THR A 844 -13.31 33.48 -8.28
C THR A 844 -12.59 33.01 -9.53
N VAL A 845 -12.68 31.72 -9.82
CA VAL A 845 -12.01 31.04 -10.95
C VAL A 845 -13.03 30.17 -11.69
N SER A 846 -12.70 29.71 -12.90
CA SER A 846 -13.50 28.70 -13.62
C SER A 846 -13.67 27.40 -12.84
N ARG A 847 -14.71 26.64 -13.16
CA ARG A 847 -14.98 25.30 -12.61
C ARG A 847 -14.17 24.22 -13.34
N GLY A 848 -13.09 23.75 -12.72
CA GLY A 848 -12.39 22.56 -13.19
C GLY A 848 -13.22 21.29 -12.96
N LEU A 849 -13.54 20.56 -14.02
CA LEU A 849 -14.21 19.26 -13.95
C LEU A 849 -13.25 18.20 -13.40
N ARG A 850 -13.60 17.56 -12.28
CA ARG A 850 -12.79 16.49 -11.68
C ARG A 850 -12.94 15.19 -12.48
N LEU A 851 -11.81 14.62 -12.89
CA LEU A 851 -11.73 13.31 -13.54
C LEU A 851 -10.87 12.38 -12.67
N PRO A 852 -11.46 11.57 -11.77
CA PRO A 852 -10.72 10.59 -10.98
C PRO A 852 -10.58 9.30 -11.79
N GLU A 853 -9.71 9.31 -12.80
CA GLU A 853 -9.51 8.24 -13.80
C GLU A 853 -10.71 7.91 -14.70
N GLN A 854 -11.79 8.67 -14.54
CA GLN A 854 -12.95 8.65 -15.44
C GLN A 854 -12.66 9.43 -16.73
N ALA A 855 -13.56 9.33 -17.70
CA ALA A 855 -13.45 10.05 -18.97
C ALA A 855 -14.53 11.12 -19.08
N PHE A 856 -14.16 12.35 -19.44
CA PHE A 856 -15.12 13.25 -20.11
C PHE A 856 -15.35 12.72 -21.52
N ALA A 857 -16.60 12.48 -21.92
CA ALA A 857 -16.95 11.82 -23.17
C ALA A 857 -17.99 12.61 -23.99
N LEU A 858 -17.71 12.75 -25.29
CA LEU A 858 -18.58 13.35 -26.31
C LEU A 858 -18.89 12.33 -27.41
N ASP A 859 -20.17 12.09 -27.66
CA ASP A 859 -20.60 11.12 -28.69
C ASP A 859 -20.40 11.67 -30.09
N VAL A 860 -19.63 10.95 -30.90
CA VAL A 860 -19.31 11.33 -32.28
C VAL A 860 -20.55 11.42 -33.17
N ALA A 861 -21.57 10.59 -32.90
CA ALA A 861 -22.84 10.62 -33.63
C ALA A 861 -23.51 12.01 -33.64
N GLN A 862 -23.20 12.88 -32.68
CA GLN A 862 -23.74 14.24 -32.60
C GLN A 862 -23.02 15.23 -33.54
N LEU A 863 -21.82 14.90 -34.01
CA LEU A 863 -20.92 15.86 -34.66
C LEU A 863 -21.02 15.88 -36.19
N ASN A 864 -21.67 14.88 -36.81
CA ASN A 864 -21.80 14.73 -38.26
C ASN A 864 -20.45 14.76 -39.01
N LEU A 865 -19.41 14.13 -38.45
CA LEU A 865 -18.08 14.03 -39.05
C LEU A 865 -17.98 12.85 -40.00
N THR A 866 -17.15 13.00 -41.05
CA THR A 866 -16.77 11.92 -41.98
C THR A 866 -15.30 11.51 -41.78
N ASP A 867 -14.89 10.39 -42.38
CA ASP A 867 -13.48 9.94 -42.43
C ASP A 867 -12.49 10.99 -42.93
N THR A 868 -12.97 12.00 -43.67
CA THR A 868 -12.15 13.08 -44.26
C THR A 868 -12.33 14.43 -43.59
N SER A 869 -13.21 14.55 -42.59
CA SER A 869 -13.46 15.83 -41.91
C SER A 869 -12.25 16.21 -41.02
N PRO A 870 -11.64 17.40 -41.18
CA PRO A 870 -10.66 17.89 -40.23
C PRO A 870 -11.34 18.31 -38.93
N PHE A 871 -10.68 18.13 -37.79
CA PHE A 871 -11.19 18.57 -36.50
C PHE A 871 -10.08 18.91 -35.52
N SER A 872 -10.40 19.72 -34.53
CA SER A 872 -9.47 20.08 -33.46
C SER A 872 -10.12 19.98 -32.09
N ILE A 873 -9.34 19.53 -31.12
CA ILE A 873 -9.73 19.40 -29.71
C ILE A 873 -8.77 20.25 -28.88
N CYS A 874 -9.27 21.17 -28.07
CA CYS A 874 -8.48 22.02 -27.18
C CYS A 874 -9.04 21.97 -25.77
N PHE A 875 -8.19 21.97 -24.75
CA PHE A 875 -8.62 22.04 -23.35
C PHE A 875 -7.44 22.35 -22.43
N TRP A 876 -7.76 22.84 -21.24
CA TRP A 876 -6.84 22.88 -20.11
C TRP A 876 -6.97 21.61 -19.30
N PHE A 877 -5.85 21.04 -18.85
CA PHE A 877 -5.88 19.94 -17.89
C PHE A 877 -4.82 20.13 -16.82
N LYS A 878 -5.12 19.65 -15.61
CA LYS A 878 -4.18 19.59 -14.49
C LYS A 878 -4.18 18.17 -13.93
N PRO A 879 -3.13 17.37 -14.19
CA PRO A 879 -2.96 16.09 -13.51
C PRO A 879 -2.62 16.38 -12.05
N ASN A 880 -3.33 15.76 -11.08
CA ASN A 880 -2.89 15.83 -9.68
C ASN A 880 -1.64 14.94 -9.48
N GLN A 881 -1.65 13.82 -10.20
CA GLN A 881 -0.58 12.83 -10.30
C GLN A 881 -0.72 12.09 -11.64
N PHE A 882 0.34 11.41 -12.05
CA PHE A 882 0.30 10.49 -13.19
C PHE A 882 0.40 9.06 -12.68
N ASN A 883 -0.74 8.35 -12.63
CA ASN A 883 -0.86 6.99 -12.10
C ASN A 883 -0.27 5.91 -13.03
N HIS A 884 0.69 6.26 -13.90
CA HIS A 884 1.07 5.52 -15.10
C HIS A 884 0.97 3.98 -14.96
N GLN A 885 0.29 3.35 -15.92
CA GLN A 885 0.46 1.92 -16.21
C GLN A 885 1.58 1.72 -17.26
N ASP A 886 1.84 0.48 -17.70
CA ASP A 886 2.90 0.16 -18.67
C ASP A 886 2.87 1.03 -19.95
N GLY A 887 1.67 1.41 -20.41
CA GLY A 887 1.45 2.27 -21.58
C GLY A 887 1.35 3.78 -21.26
N GLY A 888 1.46 4.18 -19.99
CA GLY A 888 1.38 5.56 -19.52
C GLY A 888 0.00 5.96 -18.97
N THR A 889 -0.18 7.28 -18.80
CA THR A 889 -1.45 7.90 -18.38
C THR A 889 -2.20 8.40 -19.62
N GLN A 890 -3.43 7.93 -19.82
CA GLN A 890 -4.28 8.25 -20.95
C GLN A 890 -4.75 9.71 -20.90
N VAL A 891 -4.58 10.44 -22.01
CA VAL A 891 -5.05 11.84 -22.14
C VAL A 891 -6.23 11.93 -23.10
N LEU A 892 -6.05 11.62 -24.39
CA LEU A 892 -7.11 11.58 -25.40
C LEU A 892 -7.31 10.12 -25.83
N ASN A 893 -8.56 9.67 -25.95
CA ASN A 893 -8.88 8.49 -26.75
C ASN A 893 -10.13 8.75 -27.60
N ILE A 894 -10.20 8.08 -28.75
CA ILE A 894 -11.39 8.06 -29.60
C ILE A 894 -11.68 6.60 -29.89
N ARG A 895 -12.70 6.02 -29.26
CA ARG A 895 -13.00 4.58 -29.38
C ARG A 895 -14.48 4.27 -29.16
N THR A 896 -14.86 3.05 -29.52
CA THR A 896 -16.16 2.44 -29.22
C THR A 896 -15.97 1.13 -28.47
N LYS A 897 -16.93 0.76 -27.61
CA LYS A 897 -16.97 -0.55 -26.95
C LYS A 897 -17.65 -1.63 -27.78
N GLU A 898 -18.29 -1.27 -28.91
CA GLU A 898 -18.85 -2.24 -29.86
C GLU A 898 -17.77 -3.08 -30.55
N ASP A 899 -16.53 -2.60 -30.52
CA ASP A 899 -15.38 -3.27 -31.10
C ASP A 899 -14.87 -4.44 -30.24
N LYS A 900 -14.26 -5.44 -30.88
CA LYS A 900 -13.59 -6.54 -30.16
C LYS A 900 -12.20 -6.11 -29.72
N TRP A 901 -11.65 -6.70 -28.66
CA TRP A 901 -10.23 -6.53 -28.33
C TRP A 901 -9.34 -6.85 -29.56
N PRO A 902 -8.27 -6.07 -29.84
CA PRO A 902 -7.77 -4.92 -29.08
C PRO A 902 -8.41 -3.57 -29.46
N ALA A 903 -9.33 -3.57 -30.45
CA ALA A 903 -9.96 -2.37 -30.98
C ALA A 903 -10.78 -1.58 -29.95
N SER A 904 -11.46 -2.30 -29.05
CA SER A 904 -12.21 -1.75 -27.90
C SER A 904 -11.38 -0.89 -26.95
N ASP A 905 -10.06 -1.05 -26.99
CA ASP A 905 -9.13 -0.43 -26.06
C ASP A 905 -8.18 0.54 -26.72
N TRP A 906 -7.74 0.25 -27.95
CA TRP A 906 -6.83 1.12 -28.70
C TRP A 906 -7.59 2.15 -29.54
N GLY A 907 -8.81 1.84 -30.00
CA GLY A 907 -9.66 2.80 -30.69
C GLY A 907 -9.16 3.24 -32.07
N TYR A 908 -9.68 4.40 -32.50
CA TYR A 908 -9.26 5.18 -33.66
C TYR A 908 -8.00 6.02 -33.34
N VAL A 909 -8.01 6.69 -32.18
CA VAL A 909 -6.87 7.46 -31.63
C VAL A 909 -6.70 7.12 -30.15
N TRP A 910 -5.45 7.05 -29.69
CA TRP A 910 -5.12 7.06 -28.27
C TRP A 910 -3.85 7.87 -28.03
N SER A 911 -3.79 8.58 -26.90
CA SER A 911 -2.60 9.29 -26.48
C SER A 911 -2.29 9.09 -25.00
N THR A 912 -1.01 9.09 -24.69
CA THR A 912 -0.52 8.91 -23.32
C THR A 912 0.65 9.83 -23.02
N ILE A 913 0.78 10.17 -21.74
CA ILE A 913 2.03 10.64 -21.15
C ILE A 913 2.71 9.43 -20.52
N GLN A 914 3.91 9.09 -20.99
CA GLN A 914 4.69 7.95 -20.51
C GLN A 914 5.45 8.29 -19.22
N PRO A 915 5.93 7.29 -18.45
CA PRO A 915 6.71 7.52 -17.23
C PRO A 915 7.95 8.39 -17.44
N ASP A 916 8.56 8.33 -18.63
CA ASP A 916 9.73 9.16 -18.99
C ASP A 916 9.34 10.55 -19.54
N ASN A 917 8.08 10.96 -19.29
CA ASN A 917 7.46 12.19 -19.76
C ASN A 917 7.23 12.30 -21.28
N THR A 918 7.51 11.25 -22.07
CA THR A 918 7.21 11.27 -23.50
C THR A 918 5.71 11.37 -23.73
N TYR A 919 5.29 12.38 -24.48
CA TYR A 919 3.93 12.42 -25.02
C TYR A 919 3.86 11.51 -26.25
N SER A 920 2.95 10.55 -26.23
CA SER A 920 2.68 9.62 -27.32
C SER A 920 1.26 9.84 -27.83
N ILE A 921 1.08 9.94 -29.14
CA ILE A 921 -0.25 9.86 -29.76
C ILE A 921 -0.20 8.95 -30.97
N SER A 922 -1.15 8.03 -31.03
CA SER A 922 -1.22 7.01 -32.07
C SER A 922 -2.54 7.08 -32.83
N LEU A 923 -2.44 6.96 -34.15
CA LEU A 923 -3.56 6.67 -35.03
C LEU A 923 -3.49 5.20 -35.43
N ARG A 924 -4.61 4.49 -35.29
CA ARG A 924 -4.66 3.07 -35.63
C ARG A 924 -4.65 2.84 -37.13
N TYR A 925 -3.97 1.80 -37.60
CA TYR A 925 -4.04 1.34 -38.99
C TYR A 925 -5.13 0.29 -39.22
N HIS A 926 -5.48 0.02 -40.48
CA HIS A 926 -6.43 -1.03 -40.85
C HIS A 926 -5.98 -2.45 -40.47
N VAL A 927 -4.67 -2.70 -40.36
CA VAL A 927 -4.11 -4.03 -40.01
C VAL A 927 -4.22 -4.35 -38.51
N ALA A 928 -4.36 -5.64 -38.19
CA ALA A 928 -4.35 -6.11 -36.82
C ALA A 928 -3.01 -5.75 -36.14
N ASN A 929 -3.09 -5.14 -34.95
CA ASN A 929 -1.96 -4.77 -34.09
C ASN A 929 -1.04 -3.64 -34.57
N GLY A 930 -1.45 -2.82 -35.55
CA GLY A 930 -0.64 -1.68 -36.03
C GLY A 930 -1.22 -0.31 -35.67
N GLY A 931 -0.35 0.62 -35.26
CA GLY A 931 -0.67 2.05 -35.15
C GLY A 931 0.57 2.88 -35.48
N SER A 932 0.35 4.06 -36.06
CA SER A 932 1.41 5.03 -36.31
C SER A 932 1.47 6.02 -35.17
N THR A 933 2.66 6.22 -34.61
CA THR A 933 2.83 6.96 -33.36
C THR A 933 3.72 8.18 -33.55
N LEU A 934 3.27 9.32 -33.06
CA LEU A 934 4.07 10.51 -32.83
C LEU A 934 4.53 10.50 -31.37
N HIS A 935 5.84 10.56 -31.16
CA HIS A 935 6.46 10.76 -29.86
C HIS A 935 7.03 12.18 -29.75
N SER A 936 6.81 12.85 -28.62
CA SER A 936 7.41 14.14 -28.33
C SER A 936 8.00 14.17 -26.92
N LYS A 937 9.20 14.73 -26.82
CA LYS A 937 9.89 15.10 -25.56
C LYS A 937 10.14 16.60 -25.46
N GLU A 938 9.49 17.40 -26.32
CA GLU A 938 9.70 18.86 -26.41
C GLU A 938 9.01 19.65 -25.29
N PHE A 939 8.24 18.97 -24.44
CA PHE A 939 7.49 19.56 -23.33
C PHE A 939 7.53 18.61 -22.13
N THR A 940 7.75 19.17 -20.95
CA THR A 940 7.72 18.43 -19.68
C THR A 940 6.38 18.66 -18.98
N PHE A 941 5.55 17.62 -18.89
CA PHE A 941 4.29 17.65 -18.16
C PHE A 941 4.52 17.36 -16.68
N LEU A 942 4.11 18.29 -15.80
CA LEU A 942 4.30 18.15 -14.36
C LEU A 942 2.95 17.96 -13.64
N PRO A 943 2.92 17.14 -12.58
CA PRO A 943 1.79 17.09 -11.66
C PRO A 943 1.49 18.47 -11.05
N ASN A 944 0.22 18.69 -10.69
CA ASN A 944 -0.33 19.89 -10.08
C ASN A 944 -0.17 21.18 -10.91
N GLN A 945 0.18 21.07 -12.18
CA GLN A 945 0.34 22.22 -13.08
C GLN A 945 -0.71 22.19 -14.20
N TRP A 946 -1.38 23.32 -14.42
CA TRP A 946 -2.32 23.47 -15.53
C TRP A 946 -1.58 23.57 -16.87
N THR A 947 -1.94 22.73 -17.82
CA THR A 947 -1.39 22.74 -19.18
C THR A 947 -2.52 22.80 -20.19
N HIS A 948 -2.45 23.72 -21.14
CA HIS A 948 -3.35 23.74 -22.28
C HIS A 948 -2.80 22.81 -23.35
N ILE A 949 -3.63 21.90 -23.87
CA ILE A 949 -3.26 21.00 -24.96
C ILE A 949 -4.23 21.19 -26.13
N ALA A 950 -3.68 21.15 -27.35
CA ALA A 950 -4.48 21.16 -28.57
C ALA A 950 -4.03 20.05 -29.53
N PHE A 951 -5.00 19.24 -29.93
CA PHE A 951 -4.86 18.21 -30.97
C PHE A 951 -5.50 18.72 -32.25
N ILE A 952 -4.69 18.87 -33.30
CA ILE A 952 -5.16 19.25 -34.63
C ILE A 952 -5.06 18.01 -35.52
N ILE A 953 -6.21 17.45 -35.93
CA ILE A 953 -6.29 16.29 -36.81
C ILE A 953 -6.80 16.78 -38.16
N ASP A 954 -5.86 17.04 -39.07
CA ASP A 954 -6.13 17.59 -40.39
C ASP A 954 -6.30 16.49 -41.44
N TRP A 955 -6.95 16.83 -42.56
CA TRP A 955 -7.05 15.98 -43.75
C TRP A 955 -6.25 16.61 -44.89
N VAL A 956 -5.06 16.09 -45.14
CA VAL A 956 -4.10 16.60 -46.13
C VAL A 956 -3.54 15.44 -46.94
N ASP A 957 -3.29 15.64 -48.23
CA ASP A 957 -2.68 14.65 -49.12
C ASP A 957 -3.32 13.24 -49.06
N ASN A 958 -4.66 13.18 -48.98
CA ASN A 958 -5.46 11.95 -48.84
C ASN A 958 -5.15 11.13 -47.57
N GLY A 959 -4.69 11.78 -46.50
CA GLY A 959 -4.45 11.14 -45.22
C GLY A 959 -4.62 12.10 -44.03
N ARG A 960 -4.29 11.59 -42.85
CA ARG A 960 -4.39 12.30 -41.57
C ARG A 960 -3.05 12.81 -41.11
N GLN A 961 -2.97 14.08 -40.73
CA GLN A 961 -1.81 14.65 -40.06
C GLN A 961 -2.22 15.15 -38.68
N ILE A 962 -1.41 14.82 -37.67
CA ILE A 962 -1.57 15.30 -36.30
C ILE A 962 -0.58 16.42 -36.05
N SER A 963 -1.06 17.57 -35.57
CA SER A 963 -0.22 18.57 -34.90
C SER A 963 -0.62 18.66 -33.43
N LEU A 964 0.38 18.63 -32.56
CA LEU A 964 0.22 18.66 -31.11
C LEU A 964 0.80 19.97 -30.57
N TYR A 965 0.00 20.70 -29.82
CA TYR A 965 0.43 21.91 -29.13
C TYR A 965 0.27 21.78 -27.63
N ALA A 966 1.23 22.32 -26.87
CA ALA A 966 1.13 22.51 -25.43
C ALA A 966 1.41 23.98 -25.10
N ASN A 967 0.55 24.60 -24.29
CA ASN A 967 0.63 26.02 -23.91
C ASN A 967 0.88 26.96 -25.11
N GLY A 968 0.18 26.70 -26.23
CA GLY A 968 0.26 27.52 -27.45
C GLY A 968 1.53 27.34 -28.28
N ASN A 969 2.38 26.34 -27.95
CA ASN A 969 3.60 26.01 -28.67
C ASN A 969 3.47 24.66 -29.39
N LEU A 970 3.96 24.56 -30.62
CA LEU A 970 4.00 23.28 -31.35
C LEU A 970 5.05 22.38 -30.70
N ILE A 971 4.63 21.21 -30.21
CA ILE A 971 5.52 20.24 -29.55
C ILE A 971 5.66 18.94 -30.36
N GLY A 972 4.83 18.73 -31.38
CA GLY A 972 4.99 17.59 -32.28
C GLY A 972 4.12 17.72 -33.52
N LYS A 973 4.63 17.21 -34.64
CA LYS A 973 3.87 17.13 -35.90
C LYS A 973 4.17 15.81 -36.58
N SER A 974 3.13 15.04 -36.90
CA SER A 974 3.27 13.74 -37.53
C SER A 974 3.49 13.85 -39.06
N PRO A 975 4.01 12.80 -39.71
CA PRO A 975 3.81 12.63 -41.14
C PRO A 975 2.31 12.43 -41.46
N VAL A 976 1.97 12.42 -42.76
CA VAL A 976 0.61 12.12 -43.23
C VAL A 976 0.37 10.61 -43.24
N PHE A 977 -0.73 10.17 -42.62
CA PHE A 977 -1.12 8.77 -42.50
C PHE A 977 -2.29 8.44 -43.44
N THR A 978 -2.11 7.51 -44.38
CA THR A 978 -3.08 7.26 -45.47
C THR A 978 -3.92 5.97 -45.34
N ASP A 979 -3.63 5.08 -44.39
CA ASP A 979 -4.33 3.78 -44.18
C ASP A 979 -4.95 3.64 -42.78
N VAL A 980 -5.64 4.68 -42.33
CA VAL A 980 -6.15 4.80 -40.95
C VAL A 980 -7.41 3.94 -40.74
N TYR A 981 -7.52 3.33 -39.57
CA TYR A 981 -8.70 2.58 -39.11
C TYR A 981 -9.99 3.40 -39.29
N PRO A 982 -11.12 2.80 -39.68
CA PRO A 982 -12.29 3.56 -40.13
C PRO A 982 -12.98 4.32 -38.98
N TRP A 983 -13.49 5.51 -39.30
CA TRP A 983 -14.34 6.29 -38.41
C TRP A 983 -15.70 5.60 -38.21
N LYS A 984 -16.24 5.70 -37.00
CA LYS A 984 -17.56 5.15 -36.65
C LYS A 984 -18.36 6.18 -35.87
N ASN A 985 -19.66 6.27 -36.16
CA ASN A 985 -20.58 7.11 -35.39
C ASN A 985 -20.74 6.64 -33.93
N SER A 986 -20.48 5.36 -33.67
CA SER A 986 -20.44 4.77 -32.32
C SER A 986 -19.22 5.19 -31.49
N ASN A 987 -18.24 5.89 -32.08
CA ASN A 987 -17.08 6.36 -31.33
C ASN A 987 -17.49 7.43 -30.30
N LYS A 988 -16.75 7.48 -29.20
CA LYS A 988 -16.75 8.60 -28.26
C LYS A 988 -15.39 9.27 -28.27
N ILE A 989 -15.37 10.59 -28.33
CA ILE A 989 -14.16 11.38 -28.05
C ILE A 989 -14.07 11.51 -26.54
N MET A 990 -12.98 11.04 -25.95
CA MET A 990 -12.81 11.02 -24.51
C MET A 990 -11.51 11.67 -24.06
N ILE A 991 -11.61 12.50 -23.02
CA ILE A 991 -10.46 13.00 -22.27
C ILE A 991 -10.38 12.23 -20.95
N GLY A 992 -9.27 11.55 -20.72
CA GLY A 992 -9.10 10.59 -19.62
C GLY A 992 -9.67 9.20 -19.93
N GLY A 993 -10.09 8.50 -18.88
CA GLY A 993 -10.59 7.12 -18.93
C GLY A 993 -9.48 6.08 -19.06
N ASN A 994 -9.56 5.02 -18.25
CA ASN A 994 -8.65 3.89 -18.29
C ASN A 994 -8.79 3.04 -19.58
N ALA A 995 -7.72 2.37 -19.98
CA ALA A 995 -7.72 1.38 -21.05
C ALA A 995 -6.69 0.28 -20.75
N ALA A 996 -6.71 -0.81 -21.51
CA ALA A 996 -5.70 -1.87 -21.35
C ALA A 996 -4.27 -1.30 -21.28
N ALA A 997 -3.58 -1.57 -20.17
CA ALA A 997 -2.23 -1.09 -19.85
C ALA A 997 -2.08 0.45 -19.76
N ARG A 998 -3.14 1.23 -19.62
CA ARG A 998 -3.09 2.70 -19.55
C ARG A 998 -3.99 3.22 -18.42
N ALA A 999 -3.40 3.94 -17.49
CA ALA A 999 -4.12 4.57 -16.38
C ALA A 999 -5.03 5.69 -16.91
N GLY A 1000 -6.19 5.89 -16.27
CA GLY A 1000 -6.98 7.10 -16.54
C GLY A 1000 -6.27 8.35 -16.03
N LEU A 1001 -6.65 9.52 -16.53
CA LEU A 1001 -6.19 10.79 -15.97
C LEU A 1001 -6.77 10.95 -14.57
N ASP A 1002 -5.92 11.07 -13.54
CA ASP A 1002 -6.31 11.55 -12.22
C ASP A 1002 -6.02 13.05 -12.11
N GLY A 1003 -7.03 13.86 -12.40
CA GLY A 1003 -6.85 15.30 -12.42
C GLY A 1003 -8.13 16.09 -12.65
N TYR A 1004 -7.93 17.26 -13.25
CA TYR A 1004 -8.98 18.20 -13.62
C TYR A 1004 -8.91 18.53 -15.12
N LEU A 1005 -10.08 18.75 -15.71
CA LEU A 1005 -10.28 19.24 -17.08
C LEU A 1005 -10.99 20.60 -16.99
N ASP A 1006 -10.61 21.54 -17.84
CA ASP A 1006 -11.27 22.83 -17.94
C ASP A 1006 -11.33 23.31 -19.40
N GLU A 1007 -12.33 24.12 -19.73
CA GLU A 1007 -12.48 24.77 -21.04
C GLU A 1007 -12.39 23.81 -22.25
N PHE A 1008 -13.16 22.71 -22.26
CA PHE A 1008 -13.11 21.76 -23.36
C PHE A 1008 -13.75 22.34 -24.63
N GLN A 1009 -13.01 22.35 -25.73
CA GLN A 1009 -13.38 22.95 -27.00
C GLN A 1009 -13.24 21.95 -28.15
N PHE A 1010 -14.27 21.86 -28.99
CA PHE A 1010 -14.31 21.02 -30.18
C PHE A 1010 -14.60 21.86 -31.44
N TYR A 1011 -13.65 21.86 -32.38
CA TYR A 1011 -13.75 22.55 -33.66
C TYR A 1011 -13.94 21.58 -34.82
N LYS A 1012 -14.85 21.91 -35.75
CA LYS A 1012 -15.04 21.17 -37.02
C LYS A 1012 -14.11 21.66 -38.13
N LYS A 1013 -12.88 22.04 -37.76
CA LYS A 1013 -11.81 22.49 -38.66
C LYS A 1013 -10.43 22.22 -38.04
N ALA A 1014 -9.38 22.24 -38.85
CA ALA A 1014 -8.00 22.30 -38.37
C ALA A 1014 -7.67 23.74 -37.96
N LEU A 1015 -7.17 23.94 -36.74
CA LEU A 1015 -6.77 25.27 -36.26
C LEU A 1015 -5.35 25.64 -36.70
N ASN A 1016 -5.13 26.92 -36.96
CA ASN A 1016 -3.80 27.50 -37.10
C ASN A 1016 -3.23 27.95 -35.72
N LEU A 1017 -1.97 28.39 -35.69
CA LEU A 1017 -1.28 28.78 -34.45
C LEU A 1017 -1.97 29.91 -33.68
N GLU A 1018 -2.51 30.92 -34.37
CA GLU A 1018 -3.20 32.04 -33.73
C GLU A 1018 -4.50 31.58 -33.08
N GLU A 1019 -5.25 30.72 -33.76
CA GLU A 1019 -6.48 30.12 -33.25
C GLU A 1019 -6.20 29.19 -32.05
N VAL A 1020 -5.09 28.42 -32.08
CA VAL A 1020 -4.64 27.60 -30.94
C VAL A 1020 -4.28 28.46 -29.72
N ARG A 1021 -3.68 29.64 -29.93
CA ARG A 1021 -3.40 30.58 -28.84
C ARG A 1021 -4.68 31.24 -28.33
N ASN A 1022 -5.67 31.43 -29.19
CA ASN A 1022 -6.96 31.96 -28.78
C ASN A 1022 -7.78 30.96 -27.95
N SER A 1023 -7.70 29.66 -28.24
CA SER A 1023 -8.42 28.63 -27.47
C SER A 1023 -7.94 28.49 -26.02
N MET A 1024 -6.76 29.03 -25.67
CA MET A 1024 -6.28 29.09 -24.29
C MET A 1024 -7.09 30.02 -23.38
N LYS A 1025 -7.92 30.90 -23.96
CA LYS A 1025 -8.70 31.90 -23.22
C LYS A 1025 -10.13 31.41 -22.97
N HIS A 1026 -10.78 32.00 -21.98
CA HIS A 1026 -12.23 31.89 -21.82
C HIS A 1026 -12.95 32.51 -23.03
N GLN A 1027 -13.93 31.81 -23.60
CA GLN A 1027 -14.66 32.27 -24.79
C GLN A 1027 -15.95 33.00 -24.40
N THR A 1028 -15.88 34.32 -24.26
CA THR A 1028 -17.06 35.17 -24.04
C THR A 1028 -17.82 35.45 -25.34
N GLU A 1029 -17.11 35.47 -26.45
CA GLU A 1029 -17.66 35.49 -27.81
C GLU A 1029 -17.22 34.20 -28.52
N ILE A 1030 -18.18 33.38 -28.93
CA ILE A 1030 -17.91 32.05 -29.49
C ILE A 1030 -17.31 32.18 -30.91
N PRO A 1031 -16.07 31.72 -31.15
CA PRO A 1031 -15.43 31.85 -32.46
C PRO A 1031 -16.08 31.00 -33.56
N ASP A 1032 -15.92 31.44 -34.80
CA ASP A 1032 -16.35 30.69 -35.98
C ASP A 1032 -15.67 29.31 -36.07
N GLY A 1033 -16.50 28.27 -36.17
CA GLY A 1033 -16.06 26.87 -36.22
C GLY A 1033 -15.92 26.18 -34.86
N LEU A 1034 -16.06 26.89 -33.73
CA LEU A 1034 -16.17 26.29 -32.38
C LEU A 1034 -17.56 25.67 -32.23
N SER A 1035 -17.67 24.38 -32.55
CA SER A 1035 -18.94 23.67 -32.58
C SER A 1035 -19.41 23.33 -31.16
N GLY A 1036 -18.54 22.69 -30.38
CA GLY A 1036 -18.81 22.30 -29.00
C GLY A 1036 -17.88 23.04 -28.04
N TYR A 1037 -18.41 23.61 -26.96
CA TYR A 1037 -17.63 24.27 -25.92
C TYR A 1037 -18.25 23.97 -24.57
N TRP A 1038 -17.44 23.55 -23.61
CA TRP A 1038 -17.86 23.26 -22.24
C TRP A 1038 -16.91 23.99 -21.29
N ASP A 1039 -17.40 25.12 -20.78
CA ASP A 1039 -16.78 25.95 -19.74
C ASP A 1039 -17.04 25.41 -18.31
N PHE A 1040 -17.90 24.39 -18.20
CA PHE A 1040 -18.30 23.74 -16.94
C PHE A 1040 -18.98 24.65 -15.91
N GLU A 1041 -19.39 25.85 -16.31
CA GLU A 1041 -20.08 26.81 -15.43
C GLU A 1041 -21.56 26.42 -15.23
N SER A 1042 -22.13 25.64 -16.14
CA SER A 1042 -23.50 25.11 -16.05
C SER A 1042 -23.56 23.77 -15.31
N ASP A 1043 -24.58 23.59 -14.47
CA ASP A 1043 -24.83 22.32 -13.80
C ASP A 1043 -25.33 21.23 -14.77
N ILE A 1044 -25.09 19.96 -14.40
CA ILE A 1044 -25.54 18.79 -15.17
C ILE A 1044 -27.06 18.62 -15.14
N ASP A 1045 -27.61 17.96 -16.16
CA ASP A 1045 -29.02 17.55 -16.17
C ASP A 1045 -29.28 16.30 -15.31
N GLU A 1046 -30.55 15.86 -15.23
CA GLU A 1046 -30.98 14.69 -14.45
C GLU A 1046 -30.37 13.36 -14.90
N ASN A 1047 -29.80 13.30 -16.11
CA ASN A 1047 -29.12 12.14 -16.70
C ASN A 1047 -27.59 12.31 -16.70
N ASN A 1048 -27.08 13.26 -15.92
CA ASN A 1048 -25.66 13.64 -15.81
C ASN A 1048 -25.03 14.18 -17.10
N TYR A 1049 -25.80 14.76 -18.02
CA TYR A 1049 -25.25 15.42 -19.20
C TYR A 1049 -24.90 16.89 -18.94
N MET A 1050 -23.84 17.34 -19.59
CA MET A 1050 -23.40 18.72 -19.73
C MET A 1050 -23.70 19.22 -21.15
N LEU A 1051 -24.36 20.37 -21.26
CA LEU A 1051 -24.69 21.00 -22.53
C LEU A 1051 -23.56 21.93 -23.00
N SER A 1052 -23.36 21.98 -24.31
CA SER A 1052 -22.40 22.89 -24.94
C SER A 1052 -22.87 24.35 -24.87
N THR A 1053 -21.94 25.26 -24.58
CA THR A 1053 -22.08 26.72 -24.68
C THR A 1053 -21.54 27.27 -26.01
N GLY A 1054 -21.06 26.40 -26.91
CA GLY A 1054 -20.54 26.75 -28.23
C GLY A 1054 -21.63 27.05 -29.27
N ASN A 1055 -21.27 27.02 -30.56
CA ASN A 1055 -22.22 27.32 -31.64
C ASN A 1055 -23.35 26.27 -31.74
N GLU A 1056 -23.08 25.01 -31.41
CA GLU A 1056 -24.06 23.92 -31.37
C GLU A 1056 -24.44 23.60 -29.91
N LYS A 1057 -25.45 24.32 -29.39
CA LYS A 1057 -25.87 24.25 -27.97
C LYS A 1057 -26.57 22.95 -27.57
N ASN A 1058 -26.99 22.15 -28.53
CA ASN A 1058 -27.65 20.86 -28.31
C ASN A 1058 -26.67 19.70 -28.11
N LEU A 1059 -25.36 19.92 -28.32
CA LEU A 1059 -24.34 18.90 -28.07
C LEU A 1059 -24.28 18.57 -26.58
N LYS A 1060 -24.25 17.28 -26.27
CA LYS A 1060 -24.17 16.73 -24.92
C LYS A 1060 -22.86 15.99 -24.71
N ALA A 1061 -22.26 16.21 -23.55
CA ALA A 1061 -21.14 15.42 -23.05
C ALA A 1061 -21.44 14.93 -21.63
N ALA A 1062 -20.75 13.89 -21.17
CA ALA A 1062 -20.89 13.37 -19.81
C ALA A 1062 -19.54 12.88 -19.29
N VAL A 1063 -19.39 12.82 -17.97
CA VAL A 1063 -18.33 11.98 -17.39
C VAL A 1063 -18.81 10.53 -17.40
N VAL A 1064 -17.97 9.61 -17.88
CA VAL A 1064 -18.31 8.19 -18.01
C VAL A 1064 -17.29 7.31 -17.33
N ALA A 1065 -17.77 6.18 -16.80
CA ALA A 1065 -16.95 5.07 -16.33
C ALA A 1065 -17.30 3.80 -17.12
N VAL A 1066 -16.35 2.87 -17.17
CA VAL A 1066 -16.56 1.55 -17.79
C VAL A 1066 -17.37 0.68 -16.84
N GLN A 1067 -18.47 0.12 -17.34
CA GLN A 1067 -19.21 -0.93 -16.66
C GLN A 1067 -18.94 -2.27 -17.36
N VAL A 1068 -18.46 -3.26 -16.60
CA VAL A 1068 -18.26 -4.62 -17.10
C VAL A 1068 -19.61 -5.36 -17.09
N LEU A 1069 -20.07 -5.78 -18.26
CA LEU A 1069 -21.34 -6.51 -18.43
C LEU A 1069 -21.12 -8.03 -18.65
N GLY A 1070 -19.86 -8.46 -18.78
CA GLY A 1070 -19.45 -9.85 -19.03
C GLY A 1070 -18.09 -9.89 -19.75
N GLU A 1071 -17.56 -11.09 -20.03
CA GLU A 1071 -16.28 -11.25 -20.73
C GLU A 1071 -16.31 -10.56 -22.10
N GLY A 1072 -15.38 -9.61 -22.30
CA GLY A 1072 -15.27 -8.84 -23.54
C GLY A 1072 -16.43 -7.88 -23.84
N LYS A 1073 -17.38 -7.68 -22.92
CA LYS A 1073 -18.51 -6.75 -23.08
C LYS A 1073 -18.48 -5.67 -22.01
N ASN A 1074 -18.26 -4.44 -22.45
CA ASN A 1074 -18.20 -3.26 -21.61
C ASN A 1074 -19.18 -2.21 -22.14
N ASP A 1075 -19.74 -1.40 -21.24
CA ASP A 1075 -20.53 -0.22 -21.60
C ASP A 1075 -19.97 1.03 -20.90
N TYR A 1076 -20.40 2.21 -21.35
CA TYR A 1076 -20.10 3.49 -20.72
C TYR A 1076 -21.32 4.01 -19.99
N VAL A 1077 -21.20 4.16 -18.67
CA VAL A 1077 -22.28 4.67 -17.83
C VAL A 1077 -21.96 6.09 -17.37
N ASN A 1078 -22.90 7.01 -17.55
CA ASN A 1078 -22.77 8.39 -17.09
C ASN A 1078 -22.63 8.44 -15.57
N GLN A 1079 -21.67 9.22 -15.11
CA GLN A 1079 -21.33 9.38 -13.70
C GLN A 1079 -21.75 10.77 -13.21
N PRO A 1080 -22.11 10.91 -11.91
CA PRO A 1080 -22.19 12.23 -11.29
C PRO A 1080 -20.82 12.90 -11.36
N VAL A 1081 -20.80 14.23 -11.41
CA VAL A 1081 -19.57 15.02 -11.51
C VAL A 1081 -19.29 15.78 -10.22
N SER A 1082 -18.01 16.04 -9.97
CA SER A 1082 -17.55 16.99 -8.97
C SER A 1082 -16.62 18.01 -9.61
N TYR A 1083 -16.45 19.16 -8.95
CA TYR A 1083 -15.71 20.30 -9.48
C TYR A 1083 -14.65 20.74 -8.48
N GLY A 1084 -13.56 21.30 -9.00
CA GLY A 1084 -12.50 21.97 -8.25
C GLY A 1084 -12.14 23.32 -8.88
N ALA A 1085 -11.09 23.96 -8.35
CA ALA A 1085 -10.55 25.17 -8.95
C ALA A 1085 -10.05 24.88 -10.37
N GLY A 1086 -10.52 25.64 -11.35
CA GLY A 1086 -10.15 25.55 -12.77
C GLY A 1086 -8.78 26.16 -13.07
N ALA A 1087 -8.54 26.45 -14.35
CA ALA A 1087 -7.28 27.03 -14.80
C ALA A 1087 -7.07 28.43 -14.18
N PRO A 1088 -5.90 28.72 -13.58
CA PRO A 1088 -5.67 29.96 -12.83
C PRO A 1088 -5.62 31.21 -13.71
N PHE A 1089 -5.72 31.07 -15.03
CA PHE A 1089 -5.73 32.17 -15.99
C PHE A 1089 -7.15 32.55 -16.43
N ILE A 1090 -8.16 31.88 -15.87
CA ILE A 1090 -9.54 31.94 -16.32
C ILE A 1090 -10.44 32.27 -15.15
N THR A 1091 -11.15 33.38 -15.26
CA THR A 1091 -12.16 33.78 -14.28
C THR A 1091 -13.46 33.04 -14.55
N GLY A 1092 -14.13 32.63 -13.48
CA GLY A 1092 -15.43 31.98 -13.53
C GLY A 1092 -16.43 32.67 -12.61
N GLN A 1093 -17.69 32.26 -12.68
CA GLN A 1093 -18.76 32.88 -11.88
C GLN A 1093 -19.15 32.02 -10.68
N ASN A 1094 -18.96 30.71 -10.79
CA ASN A 1094 -19.57 29.77 -9.85
C ASN A 1094 -18.57 29.10 -8.89
N TYR A 1095 -17.28 29.01 -9.23
CA TYR A 1095 -16.28 28.46 -8.32
C TYR A 1095 -15.60 29.57 -7.49
N LYS A 1096 -15.93 29.61 -6.21
CA LYS A 1096 -15.31 30.54 -5.25
C LYS A 1096 -14.06 29.92 -4.65
N ILE A 1097 -12.98 30.67 -4.66
CA ILE A 1097 -11.82 30.42 -3.83
C ILE A 1097 -12.08 31.11 -2.50
N GLU A 1098 -12.36 30.30 -1.48
CA GLU A 1098 -12.67 30.76 -0.12
C GLU A 1098 -11.71 30.09 0.87
N THR A 1099 -11.12 30.90 1.74
CA THR A 1099 -10.11 30.47 2.70
C THR A 1099 -10.77 30.07 4.01
N ILE A 1100 -10.69 28.77 4.32
CA ILE A 1100 -11.32 28.16 5.50
C ILE A 1100 -10.23 27.83 6.54
N PRO A 1101 -10.33 28.36 7.78
CA PRO A 1101 -9.44 28.02 8.88
C PRO A 1101 -9.87 26.72 9.58
N THR A 1102 -8.92 25.82 9.79
CA THR A 1102 -9.06 24.62 10.62
C THR A 1102 -8.10 24.68 11.80
N TRP A 1103 -8.59 24.36 13.00
CA TRP A 1103 -7.82 24.46 14.24
C TRP A 1103 -7.61 23.11 14.90
N LYS A 1104 -6.39 22.83 15.33
CA LYS A 1104 -6.02 21.66 16.13
C LYS A 1104 -5.41 22.13 17.46
N LEU A 1105 -6.16 22.02 18.56
CA LEU A 1105 -5.85 22.66 19.84
C LEU A 1105 -5.48 21.70 20.98
N GLY A 1106 -5.39 20.39 20.70
CA GLY A 1106 -5.21 19.33 21.71
C GLY A 1106 -6.54 18.72 22.18
N VAL A 1107 -6.52 17.46 22.65
CA VAL A 1107 -7.73 16.66 22.93
C VAL A 1107 -8.59 17.17 24.10
N ASP A 1108 -8.00 17.92 25.03
CA ASP A 1108 -8.72 18.49 26.17
C ASP A 1108 -9.27 19.90 25.89
N ALA A 1109 -9.08 20.41 24.67
CA ALA A 1109 -9.56 21.70 24.23
C ALA A 1109 -11.00 21.59 23.69
N THR A 1110 -11.91 22.43 24.16
CA THR A 1110 -13.26 22.56 23.58
C THR A 1110 -13.39 23.94 22.94
N ILE A 1111 -13.73 24.00 21.65
CA ILE A 1111 -14.06 25.25 20.98
C ILE A 1111 -15.43 25.73 21.52
N THR A 1112 -15.43 26.88 22.19
CA THR A 1112 -16.61 27.44 22.86
C THR A 1112 -17.39 28.42 22.00
N GLU A 1113 -16.77 28.99 20.96
CA GLU A 1113 -17.41 29.91 20.02
C GLU A 1113 -16.98 29.60 18.57
N ALA A 1114 -17.95 29.59 17.65
CA ALA A 1114 -17.70 29.30 16.24
C ALA A 1114 -16.84 30.39 15.56
N SER A 1115 -15.95 29.96 14.67
CA SER A 1115 -15.05 30.83 13.90
C SER A 1115 -15.80 31.90 13.10
N LYS A 1116 -15.47 33.18 13.32
CA LYS A 1116 -15.69 34.25 12.35
C LYS A 1116 -14.38 34.48 11.60
N HIS A 1117 -14.41 34.41 10.27
CA HIS A 1117 -13.19 34.47 9.48
C HIS A 1117 -13.38 35.11 8.11
N THR A 1118 -12.27 35.58 7.57
CA THR A 1118 -11.97 35.94 6.18
C THR A 1118 -10.58 35.34 5.84
N SER A 1119 -10.12 35.46 4.59
CA SER A 1119 -8.72 35.12 4.28
C SER A 1119 -7.69 35.92 5.08
N THR A 1120 -8.03 37.17 5.45
CA THR A 1120 -7.11 38.10 6.11
C THR A 1120 -7.17 38.11 7.63
N ALA A 1121 -8.26 37.63 8.23
CA ALA A 1121 -8.38 37.58 9.68
C ALA A 1121 -9.39 36.54 10.13
N GLY A 1122 -9.18 35.96 11.30
CA GLY A 1122 -10.21 35.15 11.96
C GLY A 1122 -9.84 34.86 13.40
N ASN A 1123 -10.84 34.46 14.19
CA ASN A 1123 -10.63 34.05 15.57
C ASN A 1123 -11.52 32.87 15.96
N ILE A 1124 -11.09 32.17 17.01
CA ILE A 1124 -11.89 31.21 17.75
C ILE A 1124 -11.64 31.39 19.24
N LYS A 1125 -12.54 30.84 20.05
CA LYS A 1125 -12.35 30.70 21.49
C LYS A 1125 -12.37 29.24 21.87
N ALA A 1126 -11.43 28.85 22.73
CA ALA A 1126 -11.37 27.51 23.28
C ALA A 1126 -11.02 27.54 24.76
N ASN A 1127 -11.44 26.52 25.49
CA ASN A 1127 -11.02 26.30 26.87
C ASN A 1127 -10.36 24.93 27.01
N TYR A 1128 -9.61 24.74 28.09
CA TYR A 1128 -8.84 23.53 28.35
C TYR A 1128 -9.26 22.90 29.67
N ALA A 1129 -9.70 21.64 29.61
CA ALA A 1129 -10.27 20.95 30.75
C ALA A 1129 -9.24 20.29 31.69
N LYS A 1130 -7.96 20.31 31.34
CA LYS A 1130 -6.89 19.74 32.17
C LYS A 1130 -5.68 20.67 32.21
N ASP A 1131 -4.91 20.52 33.27
CA ASP A 1131 -3.63 21.20 33.39
C ASP A 1131 -2.64 20.57 32.40
N GLY A 1132 -1.81 21.38 31.77
CA GLY A 1132 -0.91 20.90 30.74
C GLY A 1132 -0.29 21.99 29.89
N LEU A 1133 0.54 21.57 28.95
CA LEU A 1133 1.14 22.40 27.92
C LEU A 1133 0.51 21.97 26.59
N TYR A 1134 -0.23 22.86 25.94
CA TYR A 1134 -0.98 22.56 24.73
C TYR A 1134 -0.45 23.33 23.53
N GLU A 1135 -0.24 22.65 22.40
CA GLU A 1135 0.03 23.29 21.12
C GLU A 1135 -1.30 23.62 20.41
N ALA A 1136 -1.28 24.70 19.62
CA ALA A 1136 -2.41 25.08 18.79
C ALA A 1136 -1.94 25.31 17.36
N THR A 1137 -2.36 24.44 16.44
CA THR A 1137 -2.06 24.59 15.00
C THR A 1137 -3.27 25.16 14.28
N LEU A 1138 -3.04 26.25 13.54
CA LEU A 1138 -3.97 26.77 12.55
C LEU A 1138 -3.54 26.30 11.16
N THR A 1139 -4.50 25.83 10.37
CA THR A 1139 -4.35 25.55 8.94
C THR A 1139 -5.35 26.38 8.15
N LEU A 1140 -4.90 27.24 7.25
CA LEU A 1140 -5.74 27.94 6.27
C LEU A 1140 -5.76 27.13 4.98
N THR A 1141 -6.95 26.82 4.45
CA THR A 1141 -7.13 26.02 3.22
C THR A 1141 -8.05 26.73 2.25
N ASN A 1142 -7.68 26.78 0.96
CA ASN A 1142 -8.59 27.16 -0.11
C ASN A 1142 -8.36 26.27 -1.36
N GLY A 1143 -9.00 26.61 -2.48
CA GLY A 1143 -8.89 25.83 -3.73
C GLY A 1143 -7.48 25.77 -4.35
N TRP A 1144 -6.55 26.62 -3.91
CA TRP A 1144 -5.16 26.64 -4.38
C TRP A 1144 -4.17 25.90 -3.49
N GLY A 1145 -4.54 25.63 -2.23
CA GLY A 1145 -3.70 24.87 -1.31
C GLY A 1145 -3.89 25.29 0.14
N THR A 1146 -2.87 25.00 0.95
CA THR A 1146 -2.92 25.16 2.40
C THR A 1146 -1.67 25.86 2.92
N ASP A 1147 -1.81 26.65 3.98
CA ASP A 1147 -0.69 27.08 4.83
C ASP A 1147 -1.00 26.76 6.30
N SER A 1148 0.02 26.41 7.08
CA SER A 1148 -0.14 25.99 8.49
C SER A 1148 0.90 26.62 9.40
N LYS A 1149 0.45 27.08 10.57
CA LYS A 1149 1.30 27.68 11.60
C LYS A 1149 0.91 27.13 12.96
N THR A 1150 1.90 26.71 13.75
CA THR A 1150 1.70 26.25 15.13
C THR A 1150 2.08 27.38 16.09
N PHE A 1151 1.14 27.76 16.95
CA PHE A 1151 1.38 28.64 18.09
C PHE A 1151 2.19 27.87 19.14
N GLN A 1152 3.21 28.51 19.71
CA GLN A 1152 4.19 27.85 20.58
C GLN A 1152 3.54 26.97 21.65
N TYR A 1153 2.93 27.54 22.69
CA TYR A 1153 2.26 26.77 23.74
C TYR A 1153 1.23 27.61 24.52
N VAL A 1154 0.13 26.97 24.93
CA VAL A 1154 -0.77 27.44 25.98
C VAL A 1154 -0.53 26.62 27.23
N LYS A 1155 -0.03 27.25 28.30
CA LYS A 1155 0.13 26.62 29.61
C LYS A 1155 -1.17 26.76 30.39
N VAL A 1156 -1.78 25.65 30.75
CA VAL A 1156 -3.02 25.60 31.50
C VAL A 1156 -2.73 25.09 32.91
N GLY A 1157 -3.09 25.87 33.91
CA GLY A 1157 -2.86 25.57 35.32
C GLY A 1157 -2.31 26.78 36.07
N GLY A 1158 -2.85 27.06 37.27
CA GLY A 1158 -2.48 28.23 38.08
C GLY A 1158 -3.68 29.10 38.46
N GLY A 1159 -4.52 28.62 39.38
CA GLY A 1159 -5.49 29.46 40.08
C GLY A 1159 -4.83 30.17 41.27
N THR A 1160 -5.13 31.46 41.44
CA THR A 1160 -4.65 32.31 42.52
C THR A 1160 -4.77 31.68 43.91
N GLY A 1161 -3.63 31.32 44.51
CA GLY A 1161 -3.51 30.86 45.90
C GLY A 1161 -2.05 30.93 46.36
N VAL A 1162 -1.78 31.66 47.43
CA VAL A 1162 -0.43 31.97 47.94
C VAL A 1162 0.29 30.72 48.49
N LYS A 1163 1.55 30.59 48.06
CA LYS A 1163 2.73 29.86 48.59
C LYS A 1163 2.51 28.80 49.69
N GLU A 1164 2.91 27.56 49.36
CA GLU A 1164 3.72 26.70 50.24
C GLU A 1164 4.82 26.01 49.40
N ASN A 1165 5.98 25.81 50.04
CA ASN A 1165 7.27 25.48 49.41
C ASN A 1165 7.34 24.08 48.79
N GLU A 1166 8.28 23.98 47.83
CA GLU A 1166 8.88 22.77 47.22
C GLU A 1166 8.17 22.16 46.00
N VAL A 1167 8.37 22.78 44.82
CA VAL A 1167 9.11 22.17 43.68
C VAL A 1167 9.67 23.34 42.84
N VAL A 1168 11.00 23.46 42.74
CA VAL A 1168 11.63 24.46 41.86
C VAL A 1168 11.75 23.87 40.45
N ASN A 1169 10.88 24.32 39.53
CA ASN A 1169 10.86 23.85 38.14
C ASN A 1169 11.88 24.61 37.27
N PHE A 1170 13.11 24.11 37.18
CA PHE A 1170 14.06 24.60 36.18
C PHE A 1170 13.84 23.93 34.82
N SER A 1171 13.95 24.71 33.75
CA SER A 1171 13.84 24.26 32.35
C SER A 1171 14.86 24.99 31.48
N ALA A 1172 15.33 24.32 30.42
CA ALA A 1172 16.39 24.80 29.54
C ALA A 1172 15.91 24.83 28.08
N TYR A 1173 16.00 26.00 27.41
CA TYR A 1173 15.50 26.20 26.05
C TYR A 1173 16.36 27.15 25.19
N PRO A 1174 16.48 26.91 23.88
CA PRO A 1174 15.99 25.72 23.18
C PRO A 1174 16.75 24.46 23.62
N ASN A 1175 16.16 23.28 23.44
CA ASN A 1175 16.81 22.01 23.70
C ASN A 1175 16.27 20.99 22.69
N PRO A 1176 16.95 20.79 21.54
CA PRO A 1176 18.35 21.15 21.32
C PRO A 1176 18.61 22.65 21.04
N PHE A 1177 19.80 23.18 21.38
CA PHE A 1177 20.27 24.56 21.14
C PHE A 1177 21.55 24.61 20.29
N VAL A 1178 21.90 25.76 19.68
CA VAL A 1178 23.12 25.87 18.84
C VAL A 1178 24.34 26.28 19.66
N ASP A 1179 24.38 27.46 20.29
CA ASP A 1179 25.50 27.90 21.14
C ASP A 1179 25.08 28.36 22.55
N GLU A 1180 23.83 28.78 22.67
CA GLU A 1180 23.29 29.37 23.88
C GLU A 1180 22.02 28.65 24.30
N VAL A 1181 21.94 28.34 25.58
CA VAL A 1181 20.77 27.73 26.22
C VAL A 1181 20.31 28.65 27.34
N ASN A 1182 19.01 28.97 27.35
CA ASN A 1182 18.42 29.80 28.40
C ASN A 1182 17.89 28.88 29.48
N VAL A 1183 18.27 29.13 30.73
CA VAL A 1183 17.71 28.43 31.89
C VAL A 1183 16.83 29.38 32.68
N GLN A 1184 15.59 28.95 32.93
CA GLN A 1184 14.64 29.72 33.72
C GLN A 1184 14.79 29.39 35.21
N PHE A 1185 14.90 30.42 36.04
CA PHE A 1185 14.93 30.31 37.50
C PHE A 1185 13.58 30.72 38.07
N VAL A 1186 12.93 29.82 38.82
CA VAL A 1186 11.56 30.07 39.34
C VAL A 1186 11.57 30.98 40.57
N ASN A 1187 12.62 30.92 41.38
CA ASN A 1187 12.75 31.71 42.60
C ASN A 1187 13.92 32.68 42.50
N GLU A 1188 13.79 33.83 43.16
CA GLU A 1188 14.91 34.77 43.35
C GLU A 1188 15.97 34.12 44.26
N GLY A 1189 17.25 34.34 43.95
CA GLY A 1189 18.33 33.79 44.76
C GLY A 1189 19.70 33.82 44.09
N THR A 1190 20.69 33.32 44.84
CA THR A 1190 22.05 33.14 44.35
C THR A 1190 22.28 31.68 44.02
N TYR A 1191 22.55 31.39 42.75
CA TYR A 1191 22.76 30.02 42.28
C TYR A 1191 24.15 29.85 41.68
N THR A 1192 24.75 28.69 41.89
CA THR A 1192 25.93 28.24 41.14
C THR A 1192 25.47 27.26 40.07
N VAL A 1193 25.73 27.56 38.81
CA VAL A 1193 25.41 26.71 37.66
C VAL A 1193 26.67 26.10 37.10
N GLU A 1194 26.76 24.79 37.10
CA GLU A 1194 27.87 24.01 36.57
C GLU A 1194 27.43 23.23 35.33
N ILE A 1195 28.11 23.43 34.21
CA ILE A 1195 27.86 22.70 32.97
C ILE A 1195 28.89 21.59 32.87
N HIS A 1196 28.44 20.35 32.76
CA HIS A 1196 29.29 19.19 32.56
C HIS A 1196 29.04 18.58 31.19
N ASN A 1197 30.07 18.03 30.55
CA ASN A 1197 29.88 17.17 29.37
C ASN A 1197 29.40 15.77 29.79
N LEU A 1198 29.04 14.93 28.82
CA LEU A 1198 28.57 13.55 29.06
C LEU A 1198 29.59 12.68 29.84
N ALA A 1199 30.89 12.99 29.76
CA ALA A 1199 31.94 12.30 30.50
C ALA A 1199 32.08 12.78 31.97
N GLY A 1200 31.23 13.71 32.42
CA GLY A 1200 31.25 14.27 33.76
C GLY A 1200 32.33 15.33 33.99
N GLN A 1201 33.02 15.79 32.95
CA GLN A 1201 34.01 16.85 33.07
C GLN A 1201 33.31 18.21 33.12
N LEU A 1202 33.73 19.07 34.06
CA LEU A 1202 33.21 20.43 34.19
C LEU A 1202 33.70 21.29 33.00
N VAL A 1203 32.74 21.81 32.24
CA VAL A 1203 32.92 22.64 31.04
C VAL A 1203 32.89 24.12 31.42
N SER A 1204 31.95 24.53 32.27
CA SER A 1204 31.88 25.89 32.80
C SER A 1204 31.17 25.93 34.15
N THR A 1205 31.46 26.96 34.95
CA THR A 1205 30.77 27.23 36.21
C THR A 1205 30.52 28.72 36.36
N ASN A 1206 29.29 29.10 36.73
CA ASN A 1206 28.87 30.49 36.90
C ASN A 1206 28.12 30.65 38.21
N SER A 1207 28.47 31.66 39.01
CA SER A 1207 27.63 32.10 40.14
C SER A 1207 26.77 33.28 39.68
N LEU A 1208 25.45 33.15 39.83
CA LEU A 1208 24.45 34.05 39.30
C LEU A 1208 23.57 34.57 40.44
N GLN A 1209 23.31 35.87 40.46
CA GLN A 1209 22.15 36.44 41.16
C GLN A 1209 21.01 36.51 40.16
N VAL A 1210 19.87 35.92 40.48
CA VAL A 1210 18.69 35.88 39.59
C VAL A 1210 17.46 36.35 40.33
N ASN A 1211 16.59 37.07 39.63
CA ASN A 1211 15.25 37.42 40.11
C ASN A 1211 14.28 36.27 39.82
N ALA A 1212 13.14 36.23 40.52
CA ALA A 1212 12.13 35.21 40.30
C ALA A 1212 11.55 35.26 38.87
N GLY A 1213 11.61 34.14 38.15
CA GLY A 1213 11.15 33.99 36.77
C GLY A 1213 12.19 34.40 35.70
N GLU A 1214 13.38 34.86 36.10
CA GLU A 1214 14.41 35.34 35.18
C GLU A 1214 15.02 34.20 34.34
N PHE A 1215 15.19 34.47 33.04
CA PHE A 1215 15.94 33.60 32.14
C PHE A 1215 17.39 34.04 32.11
N VAL A 1216 18.30 33.14 32.50
CA VAL A 1216 19.73 33.37 32.33
C VAL A 1216 20.19 32.64 31.08
N ARG A 1217 20.68 33.43 30.12
CA ARG A 1217 21.33 32.92 28.93
C ARG A 1217 22.72 32.40 29.28
N MET A 1218 22.99 31.16 28.92
CA MET A 1218 24.28 30.52 29.15
C MET A 1218 24.87 30.02 27.86
N ASN A 1219 26.12 30.41 27.62
CA ASN A 1219 26.90 29.90 26.51
C ASN A 1219 27.56 28.57 26.92
N VAL A 1220 27.45 27.57 26.06
CA VAL A 1220 28.13 26.29 26.24
C VAL A 1220 29.25 26.21 25.21
N SER A 1221 30.47 26.56 25.62
CA SER A 1221 31.65 26.66 24.76
C SER A 1221 32.26 25.30 24.33
N GLY A 1222 31.50 24.22 24.43
CA GLY A 1222 31.90 22.89 23.97
C GLY A 1222 31.37 22.53 22.57
N SER A 1223 31.82 21.40 22.03
CA SER A 1223 31.35 20.85 20.74
C SER A 1223 29.87 20.43 20.78
N ALA A 1224 29.25 20.20 19.62
CA ALA A 1224 27.92 19.59 19.56
C ALA A 1224 27.87 18.30 20.41
N GLY A 1225 26.80 18.10 21.17
CA GLY A 1225 26.67 16.98 22.10
C GLY A 1225 25.78 17.23 23.31
N THR A 1226 25.67 16.21 24.17
CA THR A 1226 24.89 16.29 25.42
C THR A 1226 25.72 16.95 26.52
N TYR A 1227 25.10 17.91 27.19
CA TYR A 1227 25.60 18.55 28.41
C TYR A 1227 24.60 18.38 29.55
N PHE A 1228 25.12 18.39 30.78
CA PHE A 1228 24.33 18.48 31.99
C PHE A 1228 24.55 19.83 32.65
N ILE A 1229 23.48 20.62 32.74
CA ILE A 1229 23.48 21.87 33.50
C ILE A 1229 22.99 21.55 34.91
N THR A 1230 23.89 21.64 35.88
CA THR A 1230 23.63 21.39 37.30
C THR A 1230 23.51 22.72 38.02
N VAL A 1231 22.34 23.00 38.59
CA VAL A 1231 22.08 24.21 39.39
C VAL A 1231 22.21 23.86 40.86
N LYS A 1232 23.01 24.64 41.60
CA LYS A 1232 23.26 24.52 43.04
C LYS A 1232 22.84 25.79 43.76
N ASP A 1233 22.32 25.66 44.96
CA ASP A 1233 22.11 26.75 45.93
C ASP A 1233 22.91 26.42 47.18
N ASN A 1234 23.80 27.33 47.60
CA ASN A 1234 24.72 27.15 48.73
C ASN A 1234 25.47 25.80 48.73
N GLY A 1235 25.88 25.32 47.55
CA GLY A 1235 26.61 24.05 47.38
C GLY A 1235 25.75 22.79 47.33
N LYS A 1236 24.43 22.88 47.59
CA LYS A 1236 23.50 21.76 47.44
C LYS A 1236 22.94 21.72 46.02
N VAL A 1237 23.05 20.58 45.34
CA VAL A 1237 22.45 20.37 44.01
C VAL A 1237 20.93 20.43 44.12
N LEU A 1238 20.31 21.35 43.38
CA LEU A 1238 18.86 21.48 43.29
C LEU A 1238 18.29 20.63 42.16
N LYS A 1239 18.87 20.72 40.95
CA LYS A 1239 18.45 19.97 39.76
C LYS A 1239 19.57 19.92 38.73
N SER A 1240 19.63 18.84 37.96
CA SER A 1240 20.45 18.73 36.75
C SER A 1240 19.55 18.55 35.53
N LEU A 1241 19.84 19.29 34.47
CA LEU A 1241 19.09 19.27 33.21
C LEU A 1241 19.98 18.75 32.09
N LYS A 1242 19.52 17.72 31.37
CA LYS A 1242 20.14 17.26 30.13
C LYS A 1242 19.78 18.24 29.02
N VAL A 1243 20.78 18.83 28.38
CA VAL A 1243 20.61 19.73 27.23
C VAL A 1243 21.48 19.26 26.06
N ILE A 1244 21.02 19.48 24.83
CA ILE A 1244 21.65 19.00 23.61
C ILE A 1244 22.10 20.22 22.81
N LYS A 1245 23.42 20.37 22.63
CA LYS A 1245 24.01 21.34 21.71
C LYS A 1245 24.06 20.73 20.30
N LYS A 1246 23.47 21.40 19.29
CA LYS A 1246 23.46 20.99 17.87
C LYS A 1246 24.80 21.27 17.22
#